data_AF-A0A3N5UWC1-F1
#
_entry.id   AF-A0A3N5UWC1-F1
#
_cell.length_a   1.000
_cell.length_b   1.000
_cell.length_c   1.000
_cell.angle_alpha   90.00
_cell.angle_beta   90.00
_cell.angle_gamma   90.00
#
_symmetry.space_group_name_H-M   'P 1'
#
loop_
_entity.id
_entity.type
_entity.pdbx_description
1 polymer ?
#
loop_
_entity_poly.entity_id
_entity_poly.type
_entity_poly.pdbx_seq_one_letter_code
_entity_poly.pdbx_strand_id
1 'polypeptide(L)'
;MGMAHFGDRQSGRGPRGARRLARIAMIVRILSRAFSKMLSADAMGLILLLTALQAFTYGISSSLRNAGANQATYFFWVCLFAALLALGLSRLKLNGIQSSVAMIAIGVAGIWILGARLASPLLELGNQILIVVPQVIPALRDDLPIDTTGIADAWLVIAQASGALGMRVQVWLMGLNKNITVNDALVRNMVWTLIMWLMAAWMGWFAGRRNAIAALLPSILLLAVVTSYSGFRIYTLWLMVSILLLLMGIWNYKQHTTQWEIKKVDYSDSIRYDAGQAVIFLTIVIGAITFVTPSISWREIRDYLRERNQSSESEAADLLGLQQRQVPGQNNPVQKPSLPRDHLLSGGFAQSEEIVMTIRTGELPPVASPSMTASAPRHYWRSTTYDIYVGAGWITSSALPQRVQANTPLIPGLLSGYRSLHLDVEMVQPEGKLFWSGILFSTDASIRADWRVRPQSDLFADQSALLQADMFAAASSARSYKAESYIPRVTVEELRAASADYPEDILQRYLRLPSSVPERVQQLAQEITEGQTSAYDKTKAIEAYLRTYPYDLEVPGPPEGRDVADYFLFDLKKGYCDYYATAMVVLARASGVPARFVSGYSSGSYDAANAEYVVRELNAHSWAEVYFPEIGWVEFEPTA
;
A
#
# COMPACT_ATOMS: atom_id res chain seq x y z
N MET A 1 15.48 -6.19 -85.79
CA MET A 1 15.09 -4.81 -85.43
C MET A 1 14.09 -4.90 -84.29
N GLY A 2 14.49 -4.49 -83.10
CA GLY A 2 13.65 -4.56 -81.90
C GLY A 2 12.85 -3.29 -81.66
N MET A 3 11.70 -3.44 -81.03
CA MET A 3 11.18 -2.56 -79.96
C MET A 3 10.01 -3.31 -79.32
N ALA A 4 10.23 -3.73 -78.07
CA ALA A 4 9.27 -4.41 -77.22
C ALA A 4 8.33 -3.38 -76.59
N HIS A 5 7.02 -3.58 -76.72
CA HIS A 5 6.02 -2.91 -75.90
C HIS A 5 5.58 -3.87 -74.80
N PHE A 6 5.90 -3.52 -73.56
CA PHE A 6 5.61 -4.28 -72.35
C PHE A 6 4.10 -4.41 -72.11
N GLY A 7 3.70 -5.64 -71.81
CA GLY A 7 2.33 -6.05 -71.55
C GLY A 7 1.76 -5.54 -70.23
N ASP A 8 0.45 -5.29 -70.29
CA ASP A 8 -0.42 -4.91 -69.19
C ASP A 8 -0.70 -6.15 -68.32
N ARG A 9 -0.12 -6.19 -67.11
CA ARG A 9 -0.36 -7.25 -66.13
C ARG A 9 -1.52 -6.85 -65.22
N GLN A 10 -2.63 -7.55 -65.42
CA GLN A 10 -3.72 -7.68 -64.44
C GLN A 10 -3.17 -7.99 -63.03
N SER A 11 -3.59 -7.20 -62.03
CA SER A 11 -3.58 -7.62 -60.63
C SER A 11 -4.99 -7.54 -60.06
N GLY A 12 -5.57 -8.72 -59.80
CA GLY A 12 -6.89 -8.87 -59.23
C GLY A 12 -6.96 -8.39 -57.79
N ARG A 13 -7.83 -7.42 -57.51
CA ARG A 13 -8.42 -7.20 -56.19
C ARG A 13 -9.83 -7.77 -56.19
N GLY A 14 -9.97 -8.99 -55.68
CA GLY A 14 -11.24 -9.70 -55.60
C GLY A 14 -12.30 -9.01 -54.73
N PRO A 15 -13.58 -9.40 -54.86
CA PRO A 15 -14.75 -8.74 -54.25
C PRO A 15 -14.90 -8.96 -52.72
N ARG A 16 -13.82 -9.35 -52.03
CA ARG A 16 -13.86 -9.70 -50.59
C ARG A 16 -13.77 -8.48 -49.66
N GLY A 17 -13.12 -7.39 -50.07
CA GLY A 17 -12.99 -6.16 -49.27
C GLY A 17 -14.31 -5.38 -49.14
N ALA A 18 -15.02 -5.17 -50.26
CA ALA A 18 -16.31 -4.48 -50.29
C ALA A 18 -17.41 -5.27 -49.54
N ARG A 19 -17.39 -6.62 -49.62
CA ARG A 19 -18.32 -7.48 -48.87
C ARG A 19 -18.05 -7.50 -47.36
N ARG A 20 -16.80 -7.34 -46.91
CA ARG A 20 -16.47 -7.20 -45.48
C ARG A 20 -16.96 -5.87 -44.92
N LEU A 21 -16.74 -4.76 -45.63
CA LEU A 21 -17.25 -3.44 -45.22
C LEU A 21 -18.78 -3.38 -45.23
N ALA A 22 -19.42 -3.98 -46.24
CA ALA A 22 -20.88 -4.09 -46.29
C ALA A 22 -21.46 -4.99 -45.18
N ARG A 23 -20.79 -6.09 -44.82
CA ARG A 23 -21.19 -6.93 -43.67
C ARG A 23 -21.01 -6.21 -42.34
N ILE A 24 -19.93 -5.46 -42.15
CA ILE A 24 -19.72 -4.66 -40.93
C ILE A 24 -20.79 -3.57 -40.83
N ALA A 25 -21.07 -2.84 -41.92
CA ALA A 25 -22.14 -1.83 -41.95
C ALA A 25 -23.54 -2.43 -41.71
N MET A 26 -23.80 -3.64 -42.22
CA MET A 26 -25.05 -4.37 -41.99
C MET A 26 -25.17 -4.87 -40.54
N ILE A 27 -24.09 -5.40 -39.96
CA ILE A 27 -24.05 -5.83 -38.55
C ILE A 27 -24.23 -4.63 -37.62
N VAL A 28 -23.59 -3.49 -37.91
CA VAL A 28 -23.77 -2.24 -37.17
C VAL A 28 -25.21 -1.72 -37.28
N ARG A 29 -25.84 -1.81 -38.47
CA ARG A 29 -27.27 -1.45 -38.65
C ARG A 29 -28.24 -2.40 -37.95
N ILE A 30 -27.91 -3.69 -37.89
CA ILE A 30 -28.74 -4.70 -37.20
C ILE A 30 -28.60 -4.54 -35.69
N LEU A 31 -27.38 -4.33 -35.19
CA LEU A 31 -27.13 -4.01 -33.79
C LEU A 31 -27.78 -2.69 -33.41
N SER A 32 -27.69 -1.63 -34.23
CA SER A 32 -28.32 -0.34 -33.94
C SER A 32 -29.85 -0.42 -33.95
N ARG A 33 -30.45 -1.24 -34.84
CA ARG A 33 -31.90 -1.49 -34.88
C ARG A 33 -32.39 -2.37 -33.72
N ALA A 34 -31.58 -3.32 -33.28
CA ALA A 34 -31.86 -4.13 -32.10
C ALA A 34 -31.76 -3.27 -30.82
N PHE A 35 -30.74 -2.41 -30.74
CA PHE A 35 -30.54 -1.48 -29.62
C PHE A 35 -31.64 -0.41 -29.55
N SER A 36 -32.10 0.12 -30.69
CA SER A 36 -33.17 1.12 -30.76
C SER A 36 -34.55 0.59 -30.42
N LYS A 37 -34.75 -0.74 -30.47
CA LYS A 37 -36.01 -1.41 -30.09
C LYS A 37 -36.01 -1.87 -28.63
N MET A 38 -34.86 -2.06 -27.98
CA MET A 38 -34.78 -2.68 -26.65
C MET A 38 -34.66 -1.70 -25.47
N LEU A 39 -34.24 -0.44 -25.64
CA LEU A 39 -34.09 0.47 -24.50
C LEU A 39 -34.72 1.84 -24.73
N SER A 40 -35.65 2.21 -23.83
CA SER A 40 -36.11 3.60 -23.72
C SER A 40 -34.95 4.51 -23.32
N ALA A 41 -35.05 5.81 -23.64
CA ALA A 41 -34.03 6.80 -23.25
C ALA A 41 -33.77 6.83 -21.73
N ASP A 42 -34.77 6.48 -20.92
CA ASP A 42 -34.60 6.34 -19.46
C ASP A 42 -33.75 5.11 -19.10
N ALA A 43 -33.96 3.99 -19.78
CA ALA A 43 -33.21 2.77 -19.52
C ALA A 43 -31.73 2.92 -19.95
N MET A 44 -31.46 3.59 -21.07
CA MET A 44 -30.08 3.96 -21.46
C MET A 44 -29.44 4.92 -20.45
N GLY A 45 -30.18 5.92 -19.98
CA GLY A 45 -29.69 6.85 -18.97
C GLY A 45 -29.30 6.15 -17.66
N LEU A 46 -30.12 5.18 -17.21
CA LEU A 46 -29.84 4.39 -16.01
C LEU A 46 -28.61 3.48 -16.18
N ILE A 47 -28.45 2.82 -17.32
CA ILE A 47 -27.27 1.99 -17.59
C ILE A 47 -25.98 2.82 -17.59
N LEU A 48 -26.02 3.99 -18.24
CA LEU A 48 -24.88 4.90 -18.25
C LEU A 48 -24.54 5.39 -16.83
N LEU A 49 -25.55 5.67 -16.01
CA LEU A 49 -25.36 6.08 -14.63
C LEU A 49 -24.78 4.97 -13.75
N LEU A 50 -25.24 3.72 -13.90
CA LEU A 50 -24.66 2.55 -13.23
C LEU A 50 -23.20 2.33 -13.66
N THR A 51 -22.91 2.54 -14.94
CA THR A 51 -21.53 2.44 -15.48
C THR A 51 -20.65 3.56 -14.90
N ALA A 52 -21.17 4.79 -14.78
CA ALA A 52 -20.44 5.89 -14.14
C ALA A 52 -20.18 5.61 -12.66
N LEU A 53 -21.15 5.05 -11.95
CA LEU A 53 -21.02 4.67 -10.55
C LEU A 53 -19.95 3.58 -10.35
N GLN A 54 -19.93 2.57 -11.22
CA GLN A 54 -18.89 1.53 -11.24
C GLN A 54 -17.51 2.13 -11.55
N ALA A 55 -17.40 3.00 -12.55
CA ALA A 55 -16.14 3.66 -12.92
C ALA A 55 -15.59 4.52 -11.78
N PHE A 56 -16.47 5.28 -11.11
CA PHE A 56 -16.13 6.12 -9.97
C PHE A 56 -15.65 5.30 -8.77
N THR A 57 -16.42 4.30 -8.35
CA THR A 57 -16.07 3.42 -7.21
C THR A 57 -14.80 2.62 -7.46
N TYR A 58 -14.60 2.12 -8.67
CA TYR A 58 -13.36 1.46 -9.08
C TYR A 58 -12.16 2.42 -9.10
N GLY A 59 -12.34 3.64 -9.62
CA GLY A 59 -11.27 4.64 -9.66
C GLY A 59 -10.78 5.09 -8.28
N ILE A 60 -11.71 5.27 -7.34
CA ILE A 60 -11.37 5.62 -5.95
C ILE A 60 -10.75 4.43 -5.23
N SER A 61 -11.39 3.25 -5.24
CA SER A 61 -10.86 2.06 -4.55
C SER A 61 -9.44 1.69 -5.02
N SER A 62 -9.16 1.76 -6.32
CA SER A 62 -7.82 1.47 -6.86
C SER A 62 -6.75 2.51 -6.52
N SER A 63 -7.15 3.67 -5.99
CA SER A 63 -6.23 4.72 -5.52
C SER A 63 -5.96 4.64 -4.00
N LEU A 64 -6.68 3.78 -3.28
CA LEU A 64 -6.56 3.63 -1.82
C LEU A 64 -5.58 2.52 -1.43
N ARG A 65 -4.82 2.76 -0.36
CA ARG A 65 -3.89 1.80 0.23
C ARG A 65 -4.63 0.63 0.87
N ASN A 66 -4.17 -0.59 0.59
CA ASN A 66 -4.73 -1.86 1.07
C ASN A 66 -6.17 -2.13 0.61
N ALA A 67 -6.57 -1.60 -0.55
CA ALA A 67 -7.86 -1.91 -1.15
C ALA A 67 -7.87 -3.33 -1.73
N GLY A 68 -8.34 -4.31 -0.95
CA GLY A 68 -8.63 -5.64 -1.46
C GLY A 68 -9.76 -5.64 -2.49
N ALA A 69 -9.84 -6.69 -3.33
CA ALA A 69 -10.91 -6.82 -4.35
C ALA A 69 -12.34 -6.72 -3.76
N ASN A 70 -12.49 -7.14 -2.50
CA ASN A 70 -13.76 -7.08 -1.76
C ASN A 70 -14.18 -5.64 -1.42
N GLN A 71 -13.23 -4.71 -1.29
CA GLN A 71 -13.51 -3.31 -0.91
C GLN A 71 -14.14 -2.51 -2.07
N ALA A 72 -13.70 -2.74 -3.30
CA ALA A 72 -14.32 -2.13 -4.48
C ALA A 72 -15.80 -2.57 -4.63
N THR A 73 -16.06 -3.86 -4.38
CA THR A 73 -17.40 -4.44 -4.40
C THR A 73 -18.27 -3.83 -3.29
N TYR A 74 -17.75 -3.70 -2.07
CA TYR A 74 -18.43 -3.05 -0.96
C TYR A 74 -18.81 -1.59 -1.28
N PHE A 75 -17.86 -0.78 -1.77
CA PHE A 75 -18.14 0.61 -2.14
C PHE A 75 -19.19 0.73 -3.23
N PHE A 76 -19.18 -0.18 -4.22
CA PHE A 76 -20.19 -0.19 -5.26
C PHE A 76 -21.61 -0.37 -4.69
N TRP A 77 -21.82 -1.36 -3.81
CA TRP A 77 -23.14 -1.61 -3.23
C TRP A 77 -23.62 -0.46 -2.34
N VAL A 78 -22.73 0.11 -1.52
CA VAL A 78 -23.05 1.29 -0.70
C VAL A 78 -23.46 2.47 -1.57
N CYS A 79 -22.69 2.75 -2.62
CA CYS A 79 -22.99 3.84 -3.55
C CYS A 79 -24.28 3.58 -4.33
N LEU A 80 -24.53 2.34 -4.75
CA LEU A 80 -25.74 1.98 -5.47
C LEU A 80 -26.98 2.22 -4.60
N PHE A 81 -26.94 1.78 -3.35
CA PHE A 81 -28.02 2.02 -2.41
C PHE A 81 -28.26 3.52 -2.18
N ALA A 82 -27.20 4.30 -1.97
CA ALA A 82 -27.29 5.77 -1.81
C ALA A 82 -27.91 6.45 -3.03
N ALA A 83 -27.46 6.07 -4.23
CA ALA A 83 -27.94 6.63 -5.50
C ALA A 83 -29.41 6.30 -5.74
N LEU A 84 -29.84 5.07 -5.47
CA LEU A 84 -31.24 4.65 -5.61
C LEU A 84 -32.15 5.35 -4.59
N LEU A 85 -31.70 5.49 -3.34
CA LEU A 85 -32.46 6.17 -2.29
C LEU A 85 -32.65 7.66 -2.62
N ALA A 86 -31.58 8.34 -3.06
CA ALA A 86 -31.65 9.73 -3.51
C ALA A 86 -32.51 9.90 -4.77
N LEU A 87 -32.44 8.97 -5.72
CA LEU A 87 -33.30 8.96 -6.90
C LEU A 87 -34.78 8.78 -6.53
N GLY A 88 -35.09 7.95 -5.52
CA GLY A 88 -36.43 7.82 -4.96
C GLY A 88 -36.92 9.12 -4.30
N LEU A 89 -36.09 9.73 -3.44
CA LEU A 89 -36.40 11.01 -2.80
C LEU A 89 -36.65 12.13 -3.82
N SER A 90 -35.94 12.13 -4.95
CA SER A 90 -36.10 13.15 -5.99
C SER A 90 -37.49 13.16 -6.64
N ARG A 91 -38.25 12.07 -6.52
CA ARG A 91 -39.64 11.95 -7.01
C ARG A 91 -40.67 12.42 -6.00
N LEU A 92 -40.28 12.62 -4.74
CA LEU A 92 -41.14 13.14 -3.68
C LEU A 92 -41.17 14.67 -3.72
N LYS A 93 -42.22 15.28 -3.15
CA LYS A 93 -42.36 16.75 -3.01
C LYS A 93 -41.47 17.32 -1.89
N LEU A 94 -40.28 16.77 -1.67
CA LEU A 94 -39.36 17.23 -0.64
C LEU A 94 -38.47 18.37 -1.16
N ASN A 95 -38.20 19.34 -0.31
CA ASN A 95 -37.23 20.39 -0.62
C ASN A 95 -35.81 19.80 -0.69
N GLY A 96 -34.94 20.40 -1.51
CA GLY A 96 -33.57 19.92 -1.69
C GLY A 96 -32.79 19.85 -0.37
N ILE A 97 -32.97 20.83 0.51
CA ILE A 97 -32.33 20.86 1.83
C ILE A 97 -32.80 19.68 2.70
N GLN A 98 -34.11 19.41 2.75
CA GLN A 98 -34.67 18.31 3.55
C GLN A 98 -34.13 16.96 3.09
N SER A 99 -34.03 16.77 1.77
CA SER A 99 -33.50 15.54 1.18
C SER A 99 -32.00 15.37 1.47
N SER A 100 -31.21 16.46 1.40
CA SER A 100 -29.79 16.43 1.77
C SER A 100 -29.58 16.10 3.25
N VAL A 101 -30.36 16.71 4.15
CA VAL A 101 -30.28 16.42 5.60
C VAL A 101 -30.63 14.95 5.87
N ALA A 102 -31.67 14.42 5.22
CA ALA A 102 -32.04 13.02 5.34
C ALA A 102 -30.93 12.08 4.85
N MET A 103 -30.31 12.38 3.69
CA MET A 103 -29.21 11.57 3.16
C MET A 103 -27.96 11.59 4.05
N ILE A 104 -27.63 12.74 4.64
CA ILE A 104 -26.51 12.86 5.58
C ILE A 104 -26.81 12.06 6.85
N ALA A 105 -28.01 12.21 7.43
CA ALA A 105 -28.39 11.50 8.65
C ALA A 105 -28.38 9.98 8.46
N ILE A 106 -28.97 9.48 7.37
CA ILE A 106 -28.97 8.05 7.03
C ILE A 106 -27.55 7.53 6.80
N GLY A 107 -26.73 8.29 6.06
CA GLY A 107 -25.34 7.92 5.77
C GLY A 107 -24.50 7.84 7.05
N VAL A 108 -24.53 8.87 7.89
CA VAL A 108 -23.77 8.91 9.15
C VAL A 108 -24.23 7.78 10.09
N ALA A 109 -25.54 7.59 10.27
CA ALA A 109 -26.05 6.52 11.13
C ALA A 109 -25.67 5.12 10.60
N GLY A 110 -25.85 4.86 9.31
CA GLY A 110 -25.52 3.57 8.70
C GLY A 110 -24.02 3.25 8.77
N ILE A 111 -23.17 4.24 8.47
CA ILE A 111 -21.72 4.08 8.55
C ILE A 111 -21.26 3.88 10.00
N TRP A 112 -21.89 4.56 10.96
CA TRP A 112 -21.61 4.36 12.38
C TRP A 112 -21.98 2.94 12.83
N ILE A 113 -23.16 2.45 12.45
CA ILE A 113 -23.61 1.09 12.75
C ILE A 113 -22.67 0.05 12.17
N LEU A 114 -22.25 0.21 10.91
CA LEU A 114 -21.31 -0.70 10.26
C LEU A 114 -19.90 -0.62 10.88
N GLY A 115 -19.42 0.59 11.17
CA GLY A 115 -18.10 0.83 11.75
C GLY A 115 -17.95 0.29 13.17
N ALA A 116 -18.95 0.50 14.02
CA ALA A 116 -18.98 0.00 15.39
C ALA A 116 -19.54 -1.43 15.51
N ARG A 117 -19.84 -2.09 14.38
CA ARG A 117 -20.42 -3.44 14.31
C ARG A 117 -21.70 -3.59 15.15
N LEU A 118 -22.53 -2.56 15.16
CA LEU A 118 -23.75 -2.49 15.98
C LEU A 118 -24.93 -3.28 15.41
N ALA A 119 -24.77 -3.96 14.27
CA ALA A 119 -25.85 -4.74 13.66
C ALA A 119 -26.40 -5.83 14.59
N SER A 120 -25.53 -6.64 15.22
CA SER A 120 -25.97 -7.68 16.16
C SER A 120 -26.49 -7.11 17.48
N PRO A 121 -25.81 -6.15 18.16
CA PRO A 121 -26.36 -5.56 19.39
C PRO A 121 -27.70 -4.85 19.21
N LEU A 122 -27.95 -4.19 18.05
CA LEU A 122 -29.23 -3.55 17.79
C LEU A 122 -30.37 -4.56 17.58
N LEU A 123 -30.08 -5.70 16.93
CA LEU A 123 -31.06 -6.79 16.80
C LEU A 123 -31.37 -7.43 18.16
N GLU A 124 -30.36 -7.60 19.00
CA GLU A 124 -30.51 -8.13 20.36
C GLU A 124 -31.33 -7.17 21.24
N LEU A 125 -31.05 -5.87 21.19
CA LEU A 125 -31.86 -4.84 21.86
C LEU A 125 -33.33 -4.91 21.40
N GLY A 126 -33.57 -5.05 20.09
CA GLY A 126 -34.92 -5.20 19.54
C GLY A 126 -35.64 -6.45 20.07
N ASN A 127 -34.95 -7.58 20.16
CA ASN A 127 -35.49 -8.81 20.72
C ASN A 127 -35.82 -8.66 22.22
N GLN A 128 -34.94 -8.01 22.99
CA GLN A 128 -35.19 -7.77 24.42
C GLN A 128 -36.38 -6.83 24.64
N ILE A 129 -36.54 -5.79 23.80
CA ILE A 129 -37.73 -4.94 23.83
C ILE A 129 -38.99 -5.76 23.55
N LEU A 130 -38.97 -6.65 22.55
CA LEU A 130 -40.12 -7.52 22.24
C LEU A 130 -40.46 -8.50 23.37
N ILE A 131 -39.49 -8.91 24.18
CA ILE A 131 -39.71 -9.74 25.38
C ILE A 131 -40.35 -8.95 26.52
N VAL A 132 -39.98 -7.68 26.67
CA VAL A 132 -40.47 -6.79 27.75
C VAL A 132 -41.84 -6.19 27.42
N VAL A 133 -42.13 -5.86 26.16
CA VAL A 133 -43.39 -5.20 25.74
C VAL A 133 -44.66 -5.93 26.22
N PRO A 134 -44.78 -7.27 26.13
CA PRO A 134 -45.93 -8.01 26.66
C PRO A 134 -46.08 -7.95 28.19
N GLN A 135 -45.00 -7.66 28.92
CA GLN A 135 -44.99 -7.58 30.39
C GLN A 135 -45.47 -6.22 30.91
N VAL A 136 -45.46 -5.19 30.05
CA VAL A 136 -45.84 -3.81 30.41
C VAL A 136 -47.31 -3.71 30.81
N ILE A 137 -48.22 -4.36 30.08
CA ILE A 137 -49.67 -4.30 30.35
C ILE A 137 -50.04 -4.99 31.68
N PRO A 138 -49.57 -6.21 31.98
CA PRO A 138 -49.76 -6.84 33.30
C PRO A 138 -49.12 -6.06 34.45
N ALA A 139 -47.90 -5.53 34.26
CA ALA A 139 -47.20 -4.76 35.28
C ALA A 139 -47.92 -3.47 35.67
N LEU A 140 -48.52 -2.76 34.70
CA LEU A 140 -49.35 -1.57 34.95
C LEU A 140 -50.68 -1.89 35.67
N ARG A 141 -51.14 -3.14 35.60
CA ARG A 141 -52.41 -3.57 36.20
C ARG A 141 -52.24 -4.12 37.62
N ASP A 142 -51.17 -4.87 37.85
CA ASP A 142 -50.96 -5.67 39.07
C ASP A 142 -49.70 -5.24 39.87
N ASP A 143 -49.07 -4.12 39.52
CA ASP A 143 -47.89 -3.52 40.20
C ASP A 143 -46.68 -4.48 40.30
N LEU A 144 -46.52 -5.34 39.28
CA LEU A 144 -45.42 -6.31 39.19
C LEU A 144 -44.12 -5.66 38.67
N PRO A 145 -42.94 -6.04 39.19
CA PRO A 145 -41.67 -5.54 38.70
C PRO A 145 -41.37 -6.03 37.28
N ILE A 146 -41.02 -5.11 36.38
CA ILE A 146 -40.61 -5.41 35.01
C ILE A 146 -39.11 -5.71 34.98
N ASP A 147 -38.72 -6.87 34.46
CA ASP A 147 -37.32 -7.19 34.26
C ASP A 147 -36.78 -6.45 33.03
N THR A 148 -35.99 -5.40 33.28
CA THR A 148 -35.36 -4.57 32.24
C THR A 148 -33.86 -4.87 32.08
N THR A 149 -33.33 -5.86 32.80
CA THR A 149 -31.89 -6.19 32.80
C THR A 149 -31.37 -6.49 31.40
N GLY A 150 -32.11 -7.29 30.61
CA GLY A 150 -31.74 -7.60 29.23
C GLY A 150 -31.69 -6.38 28.29
N ILE A 151 -32.54 -5.37 28.50
CA ILE A 151 -32.48 -4.10 27.75
C ILE A 151 -31.26 -3.28 28.18
N ALA A 152 -30.99 -3.20 29.48
CA ALA A 152 -29.86 -2.47 30.03
C ALA A 152 -28.51 -3.04 29.56
N ASP A 153 -28.37 -4.38 29.55
CA ASP A 153 -27.16 -5.06 29.10
C ASP A 153 -26.92 -4.87 27.60
N ALA A 154 -27.96 -5.03 26.77
CA ALA A 154 -27.87 -4.78 25.33
C ALA A 154 -27.51 -3.32 25.02
N TRP A 155 -28.08 -2.38 25.77
CA TRP A 155 -27.75 -0.95 25.64
C TRP A 155 -26.29 -0.65 26.04
N LEU A 156 -25.79 -1.28 27.10
CA LEU A 156 -24.41 -1.10 27.56
C LEU A 156 -23.41 -1.52 26.49
N VAL A 157 -23.63 -2.65 25.81
CA VAL A 157 -22.79 -3.12 24.70
C VAL A 157 -22.77 -2.12 23.55
N ILE A 158 -23.93 -1.58 23.18
CA ILE A 158 -24.05 -0.54 22.13
C ILE A 158 -23.28 0.74 22.53
N ALA A 159 -23.44 1.17 23.78
CA ALA A 159 -22.80 2.38 24.31
C ALA A 159 -21.28 2.23 24.34
N GLN A 160 -20.76 1.07 24.77
CA GLN A 160 -19.33 0.80 24.81
C GLN A 160 -18.71 0.74 23.40
N ALA A 161 -19.34 0.00 22.47
CA ALA A 161 -18.87 -0.09 21.09
C ALA A 161 -18.88 1.27 20.38
N SER A 162 -19.94 2.06 20.60
CA SER A 162 -20.04 3.43 20.08
C SER A 162 -19.01 4.36 20.71
N GLY A 163 -18.77 4.24 22.02
CA GLY A 163 -17.76 5.02 22.75
C GLY A 163 -16.34 4.73 22.25
N ALA A 164 -15.99 3.45 22.06
CA ALA A 164 -14.70 3.05 21.52
C ALA A 164 -14.47 3.60 20.10
N LEU A 165 -15.49 3.52 19.23
CA LEU A 165 -15.40 4.13 17.90
C LEU A 165 -15.29 5.66 17.97
N GLY A 166 -16.06 6.30 18.84
CA GLY A 166 -16.02 7.74 19.07
C GLY A 166 -14.62 8.23 19.46
N MET A 167 -13.95 7.51 20.37
CA MET A 167 -12.58 7.81 20.75
C MET A 167 -11.62 7.70 19.56
N ARG A 168 -11.74 6.65 18.73
CA ARG A 168 -10.89 6.50 17.52
C ARG A 168 -11.09 7.63 16.53
N VAL A 169 -12.35 8.01 16.27
CA VAL A 169 -12.69 9.15 15.39
C VAL A 169 -12.14 10.45 15.98
N GLN A 170 -12.28 10.67 17.29
CA GLN A 170 -11.77 11.85 17.97
C GLN A 170 -10.24 11.96 17.89
N VAL A 171 -9.52 10.86 18.13
CA VAL A 171 -8.06 10.81 18.02
C VAL A 171 -7.62 11.08 16.58
N TRP A 172 -8.32 10.51 15.59
CA TRP A 172 -8.05 10.76 14.17
C TRP A 172 -8.30 12.23 13.77
N LEU A 173 -9.41 12.83 14.25
CA LEU A 173 -9.72 14.26 14.04
C LEU A 173 -8.72 15.19 14.74
N MET A 174 -8.24 14.82 15.93
CA MET A 174 -7.16 15.56 16.61
C MET A 174 -5.85 15.49 15.83
N GLY A 175 -5.57 14.34 15.19
CA GLY A 175 -4.45 14.18 14.26
C GLY A 175 -4.49 15.18 13.11
N LEU A 176 -5.67 15.39 12.51
CA LEU A 176 -5.89 16.40 11.45
C LEU A 176 -5.61 17.84 11.91
N ASN A 177 -5.93 18.18 13.17
CA ASN A 177 -5.76 19.54 13.67
C ASN A 177 -4.34 19.83 14.22
N LYS A 178 -3.55 18.79 14.49
CA LYS A 178 -2.20 18.90 15.10
C LYS A 178 -1.06 18.48 14.17
N ASN A 179 -1.33 18.24 12.88
CA ASN A 179 -0.36 17.71 11.90
C ASN A 179 0.33 16.42 12.38
N ILE A 180 -0.40 15.53 13.06
CA ILE A 180 0.10 14.21 13.46
C ILE A 180 -0.58 13.16 12.57
N THR A 181 0.21 12.35 11.87
CA THR A 181 -0.33 11.32 10.97
C THR A 181 -0.87 10.13 11.78
N VAL A 182 -2.15 10.17 12.15
CA VAL A 182 -2.87 9.05 12.77
C VAL A 182 -3.48 8.17 11.67
N ASN A 183 -2.86 7.03 11.37
CA ASN A 183 -3.29 6.16 10.28
C ASN A 183 -4.24 5.05 10.77
N ASP A 184 -5.50 5.39 11.03
CA ASP A 184 -6.54 4.42 11.41
C ASP A 184 -7.32 3.92 10.18
N ALA A 185 -7.16 2.65 9.82
CA ALA A 185 -7.80 2.06 8.65
C ALA A 185 -9.33 2.01 8.73
N LEU A 186 -9.90 1.82 9.92
CA LEU A 186 -11.35 1.78 10.11
C LEU A 186 -11.95 3.16 9.91
N VAL A 187 -11.41 4.17 10.60
CA VAL A 187 -11.88 5.56 10.51
C VAL A 187 -11.69 6.10 9.10
N ARG A 188 -10.54 5.85 8.47
CA ARG A 188 -10.28 6.20 7.07
C ARG A 188 -11.30 5.59 6.11
N ASN A 189 -11.60 4.30 6.27
CA ASN A 189 -12.60 3.63 5.44
C ASN A 189 -14.01 4.20 5.66
N MET A 190 -14.36 4.57 6.90
CA MET A 190 -15.63 5.24 7.19
C MET A 190 -15.72 6.61 6.52
N VAL A 191 -14.65 7.40 6.55
CA VAL A 191 -14.57 8.71 5.87
C VAL A 191 -14.76 8.55 4.36
N TRP A 192 -14.04 7.62 3.73
CA TRP A 192 -14.24 7.34 2.31
C TRP A 192 -15.65 6.83 1.99
N THR A 193 -16.20 5.95 2.83
CA THR A 193 -17.58 5.47 2.67
C THR A 193 -18.57 6.63 2.72
N LEU A 194 -18.36 7.61 3.61
CA LEU A 194 -19.21 8.80 3.73
C LEU A 194 -19.08 9.73 2.51
N ILE A 195 -17.84 10.02 2.06
CA ILE A 195 -17.59 10.83 0.87
C ILE A 195 -18.27 10.18 -0.35
N MET A 196 -18.05 8.89 -0.54
CA MET A 196 -18.62 8.11 -1.65
C MET A 196 -20.15 8.05 -1.58
N TRP A 197 -20.71 7.86 -0.38
CA TRP A 197 -22.16 7.92 -0.13
C TRP A 197 -22.75 9.25 -0.56
N LEU A 198 -22.15 10.37 -0.15
CA LEU A 198 -22.64 11.72 -0.48
C LEU A 198 -22.53 12.01 -1.98
N MET A 199 -21.43 11.60 -2.62
CA MET A 199 -21.26 11.75 -4.08
C MET A 199 -22.28 10.91 -4.87
N ALA A 200 -22.54 9.67 -4.43
CA ALA A 200 -23.52 8.80 -5.07
C ALA A 200 -24.96 9.28 -4.85
N ALA A 201 -25.28 9.78 -3.64
CA ALA A 201 -26.55 10.41 -3.34
C ALA A 201 -26.79 11.65 -4.21
N TRP A 202 -25.77 12.50 -4.35
CA TRP A 202 -25.79 13.66 -5.24
C TRP A 202 -26.06 13.27 -6.69
N MET A 203 -25.33 12.27 -7.19
CA MET A 203 -25.50 11.71 -8.53
C MET A 203 -26.94 11.21 -8.76
N GLY A 204 -27.50 10.45 -7.81
CA GLY A 204 -28.86 9.91 -7.88
C GLY A 204 -29.95 10.99 -7.87
N TRP A 205 -29.80 12.01 -7.02
CA TRP A 205 -30.76 13.12 -6.92
C TRP A 205 -30.85 13.93 -8.22
N PHE A 206 -29.71 14.32 -8.79
CA PHE A 206 -29.68 15.10 -10.03
C PHE A 206 -29.99 14.27 -11.27
N ALA A 207 -29.76 12.96 -11.23
CA ALA A 207 -30.22 12.05 -12.26
C ALA A 207 -31.75 11.95 -12.34
N GLY A 208 -32.43 11.93 -11.18
CA GLY A 208 -33.89 12.03 -11.12
C GLY A 208 -34.43 13.31 -11.76
N ARG A 209 -33.64 14.39 -11.70
CA ARG A 209 -33.93 15.71 -12.31
C ARG A 209 -33.38 15.86 -13.74
N ARG A 210 -32.76 14.81 -14.29
CA ARG A 210 -32.19 14.75 -15.65
C ARG A 210 -31.14 15.82 -15.96
N ASN A 211 -30.36 16.25 -14.97
CA ASN A 211 -29.25 17.19 -15.17
C ASN A 211 -27.91 16.45 -15.15
N ALA A 212 -27.33 16.18 -16.33
CA ALA A 212 -26.12 15.39 -16.49
C ALA A 212 -24.88 16.04 -15.86
N ILE A 213 -24.72 17.35 -16.06
CA ILE A 213 -23.59 18.11 -15.54
C ILE A 213 -23.64 18.12 -14.02
N ALA A 214 -24.78 18.49 -13.44
CA ALA A 214 -24.92 18.52 -11.99
C ALA A 214 -24.76 17.12 -11.37
N ALA A 215 -25.16 16.05 -12.06
CA ALA A 215 -25.05 14.68 -11.54
C ALA A 215 -23.60 14.15 -11.48
N LEU A 216 -22.78 14.42 -12.50
CA LEU A 216 -21.45 13.79 -12.62
C LEU A 216 -20.27 14.70 -12.32
N LEU A 217 -20.41 16.02 -12.45
CA LEU A 217 -19.29 16.95 -12.32
C LEU A 217 -18.56 16.84 -10.95
N PRO A 218 -19.25 16.77 -9.79
CA PRO A 218 -18.56 16.62 -8.50
C PRO A 218 -17.78 15.32 -8.39
N SER A 219 -18.33 14.20 -8.86
CA SER A 219 -17.67 12.90 -8.83
C SER A 219 -16.46 12.85 -9.78
N ILE A 220 -16.55 13.50 -10.95
CA ILE A 220 -15.43 13.67 -11.88
C ILE A 220 -14.32 14.51 -11.25
N LEU A 221 -14.67 15.63 -10.61
CA LEU A 221 -13.70 16.50 -9.93
C LEU A 221 -12.98 15.77 -8.79
N LEU A 222 -13.72 15.07 -7.93
CA LEU A 222 -13.13 14.28 -6.86
C LEU A 222 -12.21 13.19 -7.42
N LEU A 223 -12.64 12.47 -8.46
CA LEU A 223 -11.81 11.46 -9.10
C LEU A 223 -10.57 12.08 -9.76
N ALA A 224 -10.66 13.26 -10.36
CA ALA A 224 -9.53 13.99 -10.92
C ALA A 224 -8.50 14.35 -9.85
N VAL A 225 -8.94 14.86 -8.70
CA VAL A 225 -8.04 15.17 -7.56
C VAL A 225 -7.36 13.90 -7.05
N VAL A 226 -8.13 12.83 -6.82
CA VAL A 226 -7.60 11.56 -6.30
C VAL A 226 -6.60 10.93 -7.28
N THR A 227 -6.93 10.91 -8.57
CA THR A 227 -6.04 10.36 -9.62
C THR A 227 -4.84 11.27 -9.92
N SER A 228 -4.91 12.58 -9.62
CA SER A 228 -3.77 13.49 -9.66
C SER A 228 -2.70 13.09 -8.66
N TYR A 229 -3.13 12.73 -7.45
CA TYR A 229 -2.25 12.28 -6.39
C TYR A 229 -1.75 10.86 -6.63
N SER A 230 -2.66 9.93 -6.94
CA SER A 230 -2.33 8.50 -7.01
C SER A 230 -1.61 8.11 -8.30
N GLY A 231 -1.91 8.77 -9.43
CA GLY A 231 -1.38 8.41 -10.75
C GLY A 231 -1.87 7.05 -11.28
N PHE A 232 -2.84 6.43 -10.60
CA PHE A 232 -3.42 5.14 -10.98
C PHE A 232 -4.63 5.32 -11.91
N ARG A 233 -4.70 4.44 -12.92
CA ARG A 233 -5.89 4.16 -13.74
C ARG A 233 -6.63 5.40 -14.31
N ILE A 234 -5.89 6.37 -14.86
CA ILE A 234 -6.43 7.63 -15.44
C ILE A 234 -7.56 7.44 -16.48
N TYR A 235 -7.70 6.24 -17.07
CA TYR A 235 -8.79 5.91 -17.99
C TYR A 235 -10.18 5.92 -17.35
N THR A 236 -10.29 5.80 -16.03
CA THR A 236 -11.59 5.91 -15.33
C THR A 236 -12.14 7.33 -15.42
N LEU A 237 -11.28 8.34 -15.34
CA LEU A 237 -11.63 9.74 -15.55
C LEU A 237 -12.14 9.97 -16.98
N TRP A 238 -11.44 9.40 -17.97
CA TRP A 238 -11.86 9.43 -19.39
C TRP A 238 -13.23 8.80 -19.60
N LEU A 239 -13.47 7.64 -18.98
CA LEU A 239 -14.74 6.96 -19.04
C LEU A 239 -15.87 7.82 -18.43
N MET A 240 -15.64 8.46 -17.29
CA MET A 240 -16.64 9.33 -16.67
C MET A 240 -16.96 10.57 -17.51
N VAL A 241 -15.97 11.23 -18.10
CA VAL A 241 -16.18 12.37 -19.01
C VAL A 241 -16.95 11.94 -20.26
N SER A 242 -16.63 10.76 -20.81
CA SER A 242 -17.34 10.19 -21.97
C SER A 242 -18.81 9.92 -21.62
N ILE A 243 -19.07 9.35 -20.44
CA ILE A 243 -20.44 9.09 -19.97
C ILE A 243 -21.20 10.40 -19.73
N LEU A 244 -20.55 11.44 -19.21
CA LEU A 244 -21.16 12.77 -19.05
C LEU A 244 -21.67 13.32 -20.39
N LEU A 245 -20.84 13.26 -21.44
CA LEU A 245 -21.24 13.73 -22.77
C LEU A 245 -22.41 12.92 -23.34
N LEU A 246 -22.38 11.59 -23.19
CA LEU A 246 -23.47 10.71 -23.62
C LEU A 246 -24.78 11.00 -22.87
N LEU A 247 -24.73 11.16 -21.54
CA LEU A 247 -25.88 11.51 -20.72
C LEU A 247 -26.43 12.90 -21.06
N MET A 248 -25.55 13.87 -21.29
CA MET A 248 -25.96 15.20 -21.74
C MET A 248 -26.74 15.11 -23.05
N GLY A 249 -26.27 14.31 -24.02
CA GLY A 249 -26.98 14.07 -25.27
C GLY A 249 -28.36 13.44 -25.08
N ILE A 250 -28.43 12.35 -24.32
CA ILE A 250 -29.67 11.58 -24.11
C ILE A 250 -30.71 12.39 -23.34
N TRP A 251 -30.31 13.05 -22.25
CA TRP A 251 -31.23 13.83 -21.43
C TRP A 251 -31.63 15.16 -22.05
N ASN A 252 -30.72 15.82 -22.78
CA ASN A 252 -31.07 17.02 -23.54
C ASN A 252 -32.10 16.70 -24.63
N TYR A 253 -31.88 15.64 -25.41
CA TYR A 253 -32.87 15.15 -26.38
C TYR A 253 -34.24 14.94 -25.73
N LYS A 254 -34.27 14.20 -24.61
CA LYS A 254 -35.52 13.90 -23.91
C LYS A 254 -36.23 15.15 -23.37
N GLN A 255 -35.48 16.11 -22.83
CA GLN A 255 -36.04 17.36 -22.33
C GLN A 255 -36.67 18.16 -23.46
N HIS A 256 -36.00 18.25 -24.62
CA HIS A 256 -36.53 18.93 -25.79
C HIS A 256 -37.75 18.24 -26.39
N THR A 257 -37.76 16.89 -26.50
CA THR A 257 -38.94 16.17 -27.02
C THR A 257 -40.15 16.36 -26.11
N THR A 258 -39.99 16.28 -24.78
CA THR A 258 -41.10 16.54 -23.86
C THR A 258 -41.62 17.98 -23.98
N GLN A 259 -40.74 18.96 -24.19
CA GLN A 259 -41.16 20.34 -24.41
C GLN A 259 -41.89 20.52 -25.76
N TRP A 260 -41.46 19.84 -26.82
CA TRP A 260 -42.11 19.87 -28.12
C TRP A 260 -43.47 19.18 -28.09
N GLU A 261 -43.59 18.04 -27.41
CA GLU A 261 -44.87 17.36 -27.16
C GLU A 261 -45.86 18.27 -26.41
N ILE A 262 -45.40 18.94 -25.34
CA ILE A 262 -46.22 19.90 -24.58
C ILE A 262 -46.65 21.08 -25.46
N LYS A 263 -45.74 21.58 -26.31
CA LYS A 263 -45.99 22.71 -27.21
C LYS A 263 -46.67 22.30 -28.53
N LYS A 264 -46.98 21.02 -28.73
CA LYS A 264 -47.52 20.45 -29.97
C LYS A 264 -46.73 20.83 -31.22
N VAL A 265 -45.41 20.93 -31.10
CA VAL A 265 -44.51 21.16 -32.23
C VAL A 265 -44.26 19.81 -32.89
N ASP A 266 -44.50 19.71 -34.19
CA ASP A 266 -44.21 18.50 -34.96
C ASP A 266 -42.69 18.37 -35.15
N TYR A 267 -42.15 17.16 -35.00
CA TYR A 267 -40.72 16.90 -35.09
C TYR A 267 -40.44 15.53 -35.73
N SER A 268 -39.33 15.44 -36.47
CA SER A 268 -38.95 14.21 -37.14
C SER A 268 -38.42 13.16 -36.15
N ASP A 269 -38.84 11.91 -36.31
CA ASP A 269 -38.29 10.74 -35.61
C ASP A 269 -36.79 10.50 -35.90
N SER A 270 -36.26 11.10 -36.98
CA SER A 270 -34.84 11.04 -37.32
C SER A 270 -33.97 11.79 -36.32
N ILE A 271 -34.50 12.82 -35.65
CA ILE A 271 -33.74 13.68 -34.71
C ILE A 271 -33.13 12.85 -33.58
N ARG A 272 -33.78 11.76 -33.16
CA ARG A 272 -33.23 10.83 -32.16
C ARG A 272 -31.93 10.19 -32.63
N TYR A 273 -31.91 9.75 -33.89
CA TYR A 273 -30.75 9.10 -34.48
C TYR A 273 -29.66 10.12 -34.79
N ASP A 274 -30.04 11.29 -35.31
CA ASP A 274 -29.12 12.36 -35.69
C ASP A 274 -28.43 12.94 -34.44
N ALA A 275 -29.18 13.21 -33.36
CA ALA A 275 -28.63 13.67 -32.09
C ALA A 275 -27.76 12.60 -31.40
N GLY A 276 -28.21 11.34 -31.39
CA GLY A 276 -27.42 10.24 -30.82
C GLY A 276 -26.09 10.02 -31.57
N GLN A 277 -26.11 10.09 -32.90
CA GLN A 277 -24.90 9.99 -33.73
C GLN A 277 -23.99 11.20 -33.53
N ALA A 278 -24.53 12.41 -33.46
CA ALA A 278 -23.74 13.62 -33.22
C ALA A 278 -23.02 13.56 -31.87
N VAL A 279 -23.69 13.08 -30.82
CA VAL A 279 -23.10 12.95 -29.47
C VAL A 279 -22.00 11.88 -29.46
N ILE A 280 -22.24 10.70 -30.03
CA ILE A 280 -21.21 9.64 -30.12
C ILE A 280 -20.02 10.13 -30.94
N PHE A 281 -20.27 10.79 -32.08
CA PHE A 281 -19.23 11.36 -32.92
C PHE A 281 -18.43 12.42 -32.16
N LEU A 282 -19.09 13.34 -31.44
CA LEU A 282 -18.44 14.36 -30.62
C LEU A 282 -17.59 13.72 -29.51
N THR A 283 -18.08 12.68 -28.83
CA THR A 283 -17.31 11.95 -27.80
C THR A 283 -16.07 11.28 -28.39
N ILE A 284 -16.18 10.64 -29.57
CA ILE A 284 -15.05 10.03 -30.26
C ILE A 284 -14.04 11.10 -30.70
N VAL A 285 -14.51 12.22 -31.24
CA VAL A 285 -13.66 13.33 -31.69
C VAL A 285 -12.93 13.97 -30.50
N ILE A 286 -13.61 14.23 -29.38
CA ILE A 286 -12.99 14.76 -28.16
C ILE A 286 -11.97 13.76 -27.59
N GLY A 287 -12.29 12.46 -27.59
CA GLY A 287 -11.35 11.42 -27.16
C GLY A 287 -10.12 11.32 -28.07
N ALA A 288 -10.32 11.37 -29.39
CA ALA A 288 -9.25 11.32 -30.38
C ALA A 288 -8.37 12.58 -30.35
N ILE A 289 -8.98 13.76 -30.24
CA ILE A 289 -8.25 15.03 -30.05
C ILE A 289 -7.39 14.89 -28.81
N THR A 290 -7.95 14.46 -27.67
CA THR A 290 -7.14 14.39 -26.45
C THR A 290 -6.05 13.31 -26.47
N PHE A 291 -6.20 12.28 -27.30
CA PHE A 291 -5.14 11.30 -27.54
C PHE A 291 -4.00 11.86 -28.42
N VAL A 292 -4.31 12.83 -29.30
CA VAL A 292 -3.39 13.37 -30.30
C VAL A 292 -2.78 14.70 -29.88
N THR A 293 -3.48 15.56 -29.13
CA THR A 293 -2.87 16.78 -28.59
C THR A 293 -1.72 16.36 -27.66
N PRO A 294 -0.50 16.90 -27.85
CA PRO A 294 0.53 16.79 -26.83
C PRO A 294 -0.06 17.43 -25.59
N SER A 295 -0.44 16.61 -24.62
CA SER A 295 -0.95 17.09 -23.35
C SER A 295 0.06 18.13 -22.86
N ILE A 296 -0.37 19.36 -22.57
CA ILE A 296 0.18 20.08 -21.42
C ILE A 296 0.15 19.03 -20.34
N SER A 297 1.32 18.47 -20.03
CA SER A 297 1.33 17.12 -19.52
C SER A 297 0.56 17.18 -18.21
N TRP A 298 -0.37 16.26 -17.98
CA TRP A 298 -1.03 16.16 -16.67
C TRP A 298 0.01 16.23 -15.54
N ARG A 299 1.22 15.73 -15.86
CA ARG A 299 2.47 15.93 -15.14
C ARG A 299 2.83 17.41 -14.86
N GLU A 300 2.95 18.29 -15.84
CA GLU A 300 3.20 19.74 -15.66
C GLU A 300 2.10 20.45 -14.85
N ILE A 301 0.83 20.16 -15.09
CA ILE A 301 -0.28 20.77 -14.32
C ILE A 301 -0.24 20.29 -12.87
N ARG A 302 -0.02 18.98 -12.67
CA ARG A 302 0.18 18.38 -11.35
C ARG A 302 1.40 18.98 -10.65
N ASP A 303 2.52 19.12 -11.36
CA ASP A 303 3.78 19.62 -10.79
C ASP A 303 3.64 21.11 -10.43
N TYR A 304 2.96 21.93 -11.25
CA TYR A 304 2.62 23.33 -10.94
C TYR A 304 1.67 23.48 -9.74
N LEU A 305 0.60 22.68 -9.67
CA LEU A 305 -0.31 22.68 -8.53
C LEU A 305 0.40 22.21 -7.25
N ARG A 306 1.28 21.21 -7.37
CA ARG A 306 2.05 20.63 -6.28
C ARG A 306 3.07 21.62 -5.72
N GLU A 307 3.81 22.33 -6.57
CA GLU A 307 4.85 23.30 -6.17
C GLU A 307 4.29 24.46 -5.34
N ARG A 308 3.00 24.78 -5.52
CA ARG A 308 2.28 25.80 -4.74
C ARG A 308 1.75 25.32 -3.38
N ASN A 309 1.58 24.01 -3.17
CA ASN A 309 0.85 23.43 -2.03
C ASN A 309 1.66 22.40 -1.19
N GLN A 310 3.00 22.40 -1.31
CA GLN A 310 3.91 21.36 -0.80
C GLN A 310 3.81 21.03 0.71
N SER A 311 3.31 21.93 1.57
CA SER A 311 3.31 21.70 3.03
C SER A 311 2.03 21.08 3.59
N SER A 312 0.87 21.17 2.93
CA SER A 312 -0.42 20.73 3.51
C SER A 312 -1.05 19.52 2.81
N GLU A 313 -0.83 19.35 1.50
CA GLU A 313 -1.55 18.32 0.72
C GLU A 313 -0.96 16.89 0.84
N SER A 314 0.36 16.74 1.08
CA SER A 314 0.95 15.40 1.21
C SER A 314 0.50 14.68 2.49
N GLU A 315 0.31 15.42 3.59
CA GLU A 315 -0.07 14.85 4.89
C GLU A 315 -1.54 14.44 4.94
N ALA A 316 -2.43 15.26 4.37
CA ALA A 316 -3.86 14.94 4.28
C ALA A 316 -4.12 13.75 3.34
N ALA A 317 -3.37 13.65 2.24
CA ALA A 317 -3.49 12.54 1.31
C ALA A 317 -2.96 11.21 1.90
N ASP A 318 -1.89 11.28 2.69
CA ASP A 318 -1.35 10.13 3.44
C ASP A 318 -2.31 9.68 4.56
N LEU A 319 -2.95 10.60 5.27
CA LEU A 319 -4.03 10.31 6.24
C LEU A 319 -5.26 9.65 5.59
N LEU A 320 -5.60 10.09 4.39
CA LEU A 320 -6.66 9.49 3.57
C LEU A 320 -6.21 8.21 2.86
N GLY A 321 -4.95 7.79 3.04
CA GLY A 321 -4.39 6.54 2.54
C GLY A 321 -4.30 6.47 1.02
N LEU A 322 -4.10 7.59 0.32
CA LEU A 322 -3.94 7.60 -1.12
C LEU A 322 -2.55 7.05 -1.50
N GLN A 323 -2.49 6.04 -2.37
CA GLN A 323 -1.22 5.44 -2.80
C GLN A 323 -0.56 6.29 -3.87
N GLN A 324 0.65 6.77 -3.60
CA GLN A 324 1.47 7.41 -4.63
C GLN A 324 2.11 6.36 -5.53
N ARG A 325 1.88 6.44 -6.84
CA ARG A 325 2.58 5.60 -7.82
C ARG A 325 4.07 5.94 -7.84
N GLN A 326 4.92 5.02 -7.38
CA GLN A 326 6.36 5.10 -7.61
C GLN A 326 6.61 4.98 -9.12
N VAL A 327 7.13 6.03 -9.74
CA VAL A 327 7.50 6.04 -11.16
C VAL A 327 8.91 5.46 -11.28
N PRO A 328 9.12 4.33 -11.99
CA PRO A 328 10.47 3.83 -12.25
C PRO A 328 11.16 4.80 -13.22
N GLY A 329 12.26 5.42 -12.79
CA GLY A 329 13.17 6.17 -13.66
C GLY A 329 13.07 7.70 -13.66
N GLN A 330 12.33 8.31 -12.74
CA GLN A 330 12.54 9.73 -12.43
C GLN A 330 13.60 9.80 -11.32
N ASN A 331 14.69 10.54 -11.57
CA ASN A 331 15.80 10.78 -10.64
C ASN A 331 15.31 10.73 -9.20
N ASN A 332 15.81 9.75 -8.44
CA ASN A 332 15.46 9.52 -7.05
C ASN A 332 15.36 10.88 -6.36
N PRO A 333 14.16 11.36 -5.99
CA PRO A 333 14.09 12.49 -5.10
C PRO A 333 14.88 12.05 -3.87
N VAL A 334 15.77 12.93 -3.40
CA VAL A 334 16.59 12.75 -2.19
C VAL A 334 15.78 11.91 -1.21
N GLN A 335 16.21 10.67 -1.00
CA GLN A 335 15.50 9.69 -0.19
C GLN A 335 15.31 10.37 1.17
N LYS A 336 14.07 10.78 1.49
CA LYS A 336 13.81 11.47 2.77
C LYS A 336 14.30 10.51 3.84
N PRO A 337 15.24 10.93 4.70
CA PRO A 337 15.74 10.04 5.71
C PRO A 337 14.63 9.78 6.72
N SER A 338 14.14 8.57 6.71
CA SER A 338 13.22 8.05 7.69
C SER A 338 13.81 6.79 8.26
N LEU A 339 13.43 6.43 9.48
CA LEU A 339 13.53 5.03 9.87
C LEU A 339 12.90 4.18 8.76
N PRO A 340 13.43 2.98 8.45
CA PRO A 340 12.83 2.06 7.50
C PRO A 340 11.44 1.54 7.91
N ARG A 341 10.63 2.34 8.60
CA ARG A 341 9.25 2.10 9.08
C ARG A 341 8.32 1.50 8.02
N ASP A 342 8.64 1.65 6.74
CA ASP A 342 7.89 1.11 5.61
C ASP A 342 7.77 -0.42 5.63
N HIS A 343 8.72 -1.16 6.23
CA HIS A 343 8.61 -2.63 6.33
C HIS A 343 7.71 -3.10 7.50
N LEU A 344 7.58 -2.33 8.58
CA LEU A 344 6.78 -2.72 9.77
C LEU A 344 5.35 -2.16 9.76
N LEU A 345 5.16 -0.95 9.24
CA LEU A 345 3.94 -0.16 9.50
C LEU A 345 3.26 0.39 8.25
N SER A 346 3.76 0.13 7.04
CA SER A 346 3.12 0.63 5.83
C SER A 346 1.74 0.00 5.52
N GLY A 347 1.31 -1.05 6.23
CA GLY A 347 -0.02 -1.64 6.02
C GLY A 347 -0.77 -2.22 7.22
N GLY A 348 -0.39 -1.90 8.47
CA GLY A 348 -1.05 -2.51 9.65
C GLY A 348 -0.65 -3.98 9.86
N PHE A 349 0.53 -4.33 9.38
CA PHE A 349 1.06 -5.69 9.30
C PHE A 349 1.84 -6.13 10.54
N ALA A 350 2.12 -5.22 11.48
CA ALA A 350 2.87 -5.51 12.72
C ALA A 350 2.24 -6.60 13.60
N GLN A 351 1.02 -7.06 13.29
CA GLN A 351 0.33 -8.19 13.92
C GLN A 351 -0.34 -9.13 12.89
N SER A 352 -0.03 -8.99 11.59
CA SER A 352 -0.64 -9.82 10.56
C SER A 352 -0.01 -11.22 10.56
N GLU A 353 -0.85 -12.23 10.63
CA GLU A 353 -0.43 -13.63 10.55
C GLU A 353 -0.30 -14.13 9.10
N GLU A 354 -0.42 -13.26 8.09
CA GLU A 354 -0.26 -13.66 6.70
C GLU A 354 1.17 -14.17 6.45
N ILE A 355 1.28 -15.31 5.74
CA ILE A 355 2.57 -15.91 5.40
C ILE A 355 3.15 -15.12 4.23
N VAL A 356 4.38 -14.65 4.40
CA VAL A 356 5.16 -13.96 3.36
C VAL A 356 5.92 -14.99 2.53
N MET A 357 6.61 -15.89 3.23
CA MET A 357 7.46 -16.91 2.60
C MET A 357 7.66 -18.12 3.49
N THR A 358 7.98 -19.24 2.85
CA THR A 358 8.51 -20.44 3.51
C THR A 358 9.94 -20.69 3.03
N ILE A 359 10.80 -21.13 3.95
CA ILE A 359 12.23 -21.33 3.66
C ILE A 359 12.66 -22.70 4.17
N ARG A 360 13.26 -23.52 3.30
CA ARG A 360 13.89 -24.79 3.69
C ARG A 360 15.39 -24.66 3.65
N THR A 361 16.05 -25.02 4.76
CA THR A 361 17.52 -24.97 4.86
C THR A 361 18.20 -26.32 4.69
N GLY A 362 17.46 -27.42 4.86
CA GLY A 362 18.00 -28.78 4.83
C GLY A 362 18.88 -29.14 6.03
N GLU A 363 18.97 -28.29 7.06
CA GLU A 363 19.78 -28.55 8.26
C GLU A 363 19.15 -29.59 9.20
N LEU A 364 17.83 -29.71 9.18
CA LEU A 364 17.06 -30.62 10.01
C LEU A 364 16.14 -31.49 9.14
N PRO A 365 16.05 -32.80 9.39
CA PRO A 365 15.12 -33.66 8.66
C PRO A 365 13.67 -33.43 9.12
N PRO A 366 12.66 -33.75 8.28
CA PRO A 366 11.25 -33.72 8.68
C PRO A 366 11.00 -34.69 9.83
N VAL A 367 10.38 -34.22 10.92
CA VAL A 367 10.09 -35.05 12.09
C VAL A 367 8.59 -35.31 12.15
N ALA A 368 8.19 -36.58 12.07
CA ALA A 368 6.78 -37.00 12.06
C ALA A 368 6.06 -36.83 13.40
N SER A 369 6.80 -36.58 14.49
CA SER A 369 6.25 -36.46 15.86
C SER A 369 6.68 -35.12 16.49
N PRO A 370 5.73 -34.29 16.98
CA PRO A 370 6.02 -32.98 17.60
C PRO A 370 6.74 -33.07 18.96
N SER A 371 7.10 -34.27 19.42
CA SER A 371 7.74 -34.53 20.71
C SER A 371 9.27 -34.38 20.72
N MET A 372 9.92 -34.16 19.58
CA MET A 372 11.34 -33.80 19.55
C MET A 372 11.50 -32.27 19.51
N THR A 373 11.82 -31.68 20.66
CA THR A 373 12.24 -30.28 20.81
C THR A 373 13.66 -30.09 20.29
N ALA A 374 13.93 -30.39 19.02
CA ALA A 374 15.14 -29.90 18.38
C ALA A 374 14.95 -28.38 18.22
N SER A 375 15.70 -27.58 18.99
CA SER A 375 15.69 -26.13 18.82
C SER A 375 16.28 -25.82 17.44
N ALA A 376 15.42 -25.36 16.52
CA ALA A 376 15.85 -25.02 15.17
C ALA A 376 16.86 -23.87 15.22
N PRO A 377 17.92 -23.89 14.38
CA PRO A 377 18.84 -22.77 14.25
C PRO A 377 18.07 -21.48 13.95
N ARG A 378 18.49 -20.36 14.56
CA ARG A 378 17.92 -19.05 14.25
C ARG A 378 18.70 -18.41 13.11
N HIS A 379 17.97 -17.91 12.14
CA HIS A 379 18.50 -17.18 10.98
C HIS A 379 17.72 -15.89 10.80
N TYR A 380 18.41 -14.80 10.47
CA TYR A 380 17.76 -13.59 9.99
C TYR A 380 17.73 -13.56 8.47
N TRP A 381 16.56 -13.23 7.92
CA TRP A 381 16.31 -13.19 6.48
C TRP A 381 16.43 -11.75 6.00
N ARG A 382 17.65 -11.34 5.67
CA ARG A 382 17.96 -9.96 5.30
C ARG A 382 17.46 -9.62 3.90
N SER A 383 16.94 -8.41 3.75
CA SER A 383 16.57 -7.81 2.46
C SER A 383 17.50 -6.66 2.10
N THR A 384 17.67 -5.72 3.05
CA THR A 384 18.37 -4.46 2.80
C THR A 384 19.26 -4.10 3.97
N THR A 385 20.51 -3.73 3.70
CA THR A 385 21.42 -3.13 4.68
C THR A 385 21.51 -1.61 4.45
N TYR A 386 21.91 -0.83 5.46
CA TYR A 386 22.02 0.63 5.41
C TYR A 386 23.33 1.11 6.05
N ASP A 387 24.01 2.05 5.41
CA ASP A 387 25.34 2.53 5.82
C ASP A 387 25.36 3.96 6.39
N ILE A 388 24.49 4.86 5.92
CA ILE A 388 24.54 6.28 6.31
C ILE A 388 23.40 6.61 7.27
N TYR A 389 23.76 7.05 8.48
CA TYR A 389 22.84 7.65 9.45
C TYR A 389 22.82 9.16 9.28
N VAL A 390 21.64 9.79 9.33
CA VAL A 390 21.50 11.25 9.20
C VAL A 390 20.64 11.88 10.29
N GLY A 391 20.48 11.18 11.42
CA GLY A 391 19.74 11.64 12.59
C GLY A 391 18.23 11.39 12.52
N ALA A 392 17.59 11.67 11.38
CA ALA A 392 16.16 11.35 11.18
C ALA A 392 15.89 9.90 10.75
N GLY A 393 16.94 9.15 10.41
CA GLY A 393 16.82 7.79 9.89
C GLY A 393 18.04 7.32 9.10
N TRP A 394 17.82 6.31 8.26
CA TRP A 394 18.87 5.62 7.51
C TRP A 394 18.70 5.80 6.01
N ILE A 395 19.82 6.02 5.32
CA ILE A 395 19.88 6.02 3.86
C ILE A 395 20.98 5.07 3.40
N THR A 396 20.87 4.61 2.16
CA THR A 396 21.91 3.80 1.53
C THR A 396 22.71 4.66 0.57
N SER A 397 24.03 4.53 0.58
CA SER A 397 24.83 4.95 -0.56
C SER A 397 24.38 4.17 -1.81
N SER A 398 24.23 4.87 -2.93
CA SER A 398 23.82 4.26 -4.19
C SER A 398 25.04 3.89 -5.02
N ALA A 399 25.00 2.73 -5.65
CA ALA A 399 25.96 2.32 -6.66
C ALA A 399 25.25 1.80 -7.90
N LEU A 400 26.00 1.64 -8.99
CA LEU A 400 25.44 1.12 -10.22
C LEU A 400 24.97 -0.34 -10.02
N PRO A 401 23.70 -0.64 -10.31
CA PRO A 401 23.17 -1.99 -10.19
C PRO A 401 23.87 -2.93 -11.18
N GLN A 402 24.19 -4.15 -10.73
CA GLN A 402 24.72 -5.20 -11.59
C GLN A 402 23.65 -6.26 -11.85
N ARG A 403 23.43 -6.61 -13.11
CA ARG A 403 22.63 -7.77 -13.46
C ARG A 403 23.51 -9.01 -13.39
N VAL A 404 23.09 -9.97 -12.58
CA VAL A 404 23.77 -11.25 -12.41
C VAL A 404 22.84 -12.34 -12.95
N GLN A 405 23.40 -13.21 -13.80
CA GLN A 405 22.64 -14.32 -14.37
C GLN A 405 22.44 -15.42 -13.32
N ALA A 406 21.44 -16.25 -13.55
CA ALA A 406 21.19 -17.45 -12.76
C ALA A 406 22.46 -18.31 -12.62
N ASN A 407 22.67 -18.90 -11.43
CA ASN A 407 23.76 -19.79 -11.06
C ASN A 407 25.17 -19.19 -11.24
N THR A 408 25.28 -17.86 -11.25
CA THR A 408 26.58 -17.18 -11.29
C THR A 408 27.04 -16.89 -9.86
N PRO A 409 28.23 -17.35 -9.45
CA PRO A 409 28.82 -17.00 -8.15
C PRO A 409 29.04 -15.48 -8.03
N LEU A 410 28.59 -14.91 -6.91
CA LEU A 410 28.74 -13.49 -6.58
C LEU A 410 30.11 -13.17 -5.99
N ILE A 411 30.76 -14.16 -5.39
CA ILE A 411 32.06 -14.02 -4.72
C ILE A 411 33.02 -15.08 -5.29
N PRO A 412 34.21 -14.71 -5.79
CA PRO A 412 35.10 -15.60 -6.50
C PRO A 412 35.99 -16.47 -5.59
N GLY A 413 35.48 -16.98 -4.47
CA GLY A 413 36.28 -17.79 -3.54
C GLY A 413 35.49 -18.46 -2.41
N LEU A 414 36.09 -19.50 -1.83
CA LEU A 414 35.61 -20.14 -0.60
C LEU A 414 36.13 -19.37 0.62
N LEU A 415 35.25 -19.07 1.57
CA LEU A 415 35.61 -18.39 2.81
C LEU A 415 35.96 -19.41 3.89
N SER A 416 37.13 -19.27 4.52
CA SER A 416 37.51 -20.10 5.66
C SER A 416 36.77 -19.64 6.92
N GLY A 417 36.35 -20.58 7.78
CA GLY A 417 35.53 -20.26 8.95
C GLY A 417 34.04 -20.03 8.64
N TYR A 418 33.61 -20.22 7.40
CA TYR A 418 32.21 -20.13 6.98
C TYR A 418 31.63 -21.51 6.67
N ARG A 419 30.33 -21.67 6.92
CA ARG A 419 29.54 -22.83 6.48
C ARG A 419 28.57 -22.42 5.39
N SER A 420 28.36 -23.31 4.42
CA SER A 420 27.33 -23.11 3.40
C SER A 420 25.94 -23.44 3.97
N LEU A 421 24.97 -22.57 3.69
CA LEU A 421 23.55 -22.73 3.97
C LEU A 421 22.82 -22.79 2.63
N HIS A 422 22.14 -23.90 2.38
CA HIS A 422 21.23 -23.99 1.24
C HIS A 422 19.90 -23.33 1.62
N LEU A 423 19.31 -22.59 0.70
CA LEU A 423 18.04 -21.90 0.89
C LEU A 423 17.13 -22.28 -0.27
N ASP A 424 16.01 -22.94 0.02
CA ASP A 424 14.90 -23.11 -0.91
C ASP A 424 13.76 -22.21 -0.43
N VAL A 425 13.57 -21.08 -1.10
CA VAL A 425 12.65 -20.02 -0.69
C VAL A 425 11.43 -20.02 -1.60
N GLU A 426 10.24 -20.11 -1.00
CA GLU A 426 8.96 -19.96 -1.70
C GLU A 426 8.20 -18.77 -1.13
N MET A 427 7.97 -17.74 -1.95
CA MET A 427 7.19 -16.57 -1.57
C MET A 427 5.72 -16.74 -1.97
N VAL A 428 4.81 -16.27 -1.10
CA VAL A 428 3.37 -16.24 -1.41
C VAL A 428 3.09 -15.23 -2.52
N GLN A 429 3.73 -14.06 -2.46
CA GLN A 429 3.70 -13.03 -3.50
C GLN A 429 5.11 -12.48 -3.77
N PRO A 430 5.50 -12.23 -5.03
CA PRO A 430 6.82 -11.69 -5.33
C PRO A 430 6.91 -10.21 -4.91
N GLU A 431 7.80 -9.91 -3.95
CA GLU A 431 8.01 -8.53 -3.46
C GLU A 431 8.97 -7.70 -4.32
N GLY A 432 9.60 -8.32 -5.32
CA GLY A 432 10.65 -7.68 -6.11
C GLY A 432 12.01 -7.63 -5.38
N LYS A 433 12.15 -8.31 -4.24
CA LYS A 433 13.36 -8.42 -3.42
C LYS A 433 13.69 -9.89 -3.15
N LEU A 434 14.96 -10.18 -2.87
CA LEU A 434 15.39 -11.47 -2.34
C LEU A 434 15.65 -11.36 -0.85
N PHE A 435 15.58 -12.52 -0.19
CA PHE A 435 15.85 -12.70 1.22
C PHE A 435 16.90 -13.79 1.40
N TRP A 436 17.91 -13.53 2.20
CA TRP A 436 18.93 -14.53 2.49
C TRP A 436 19.54 -14.28 3.87
N SER A 437 20.28 -15.25 4.40
CA SER A 437 21.07 -15.08 5.62
C SER A 437 22.56 -15.05 5.27
N GLY A 438 23.36 -14.34 6.08
CA GLY A 438 24.81 -14.23 5.86
C GLY A 438 25.17 -13.63 4.50
N ILE A 439 26.19 -14.18 3.85
CA ILE A 439 26.73 -13.68 2.58
C ILE A 439 26.15 -14.51 1.42
N LEU A 440 25.41 -13.87 0.50
CA LEU A 440 24.84 -14.55 -0.66
C LEU A 440 25.97 -14.97 -1.63
N PHE A 441 26.06 -16.27 -1.92
CA PHE A 441 27.04 -16.82 -2.84
C PHE A 441 26.48 -16.99 -4.25
N SER A 442 25.32 -17.65 -4.40
CA SER A 442 24.70 -17.86 -5.71
C SER A 442 23.18 -18.04 -5.61
N THR A 443 22.49 -17.82 -6.72
CA THR A 443 21.03 -18.02 -6.84
C THR A 443 20.67 -18.62 -8.18
N ASP A 444 19.68 -19.50 -8.24
CA ASP A 444 19.15 -20.05 -9.51
C ASP A 444 18.28 -19.05 -10.29
N ALA A 445 17.85 -17.97 -9.66
CA ALA A 445 17.16 -16.86 -10.28
C ALA A 445 18.15 -15.82 -10.84
N SER A 446 17.76 -15.12 -11.91
CA SER A 446 18.47 -13.92 -12.34
C SER A 446 18.13 -12.75 -11.41
N ILE A 447 19.15 -12.02 -10.97
CA ILE A 447 19.01 -10.98 -9.95
C ILE A 447 19.62 -9.66 -10.43
N ARG A 448 19.10 -8.57 -9.88
CA ARG A 448 19.78 -7.28 -9.86
C ARG A 448 20.43 -7.13 -8.48
N ALA A 449 21.75 -7.22 -8.44
CA ALA A 449 22.55 -7.05 -7.24
C ALA A 449 23.00 -5.59 -7.13
N ASP A 450 22.65 -4.94 -6.03
CA ASP A 450 22.99 -3.56 -5.74
C ASP A 450 24.16 -3.57 -4.72
N TRP A 451 25.35 -3.16 -5.18
CA TRP A 451 26.63 -3.31 -4.44
C TRP A 451 27.21 -1.99 -3.98
N ARG A 452 27.46 -1.78 -2.68
CA ARG A 452 28.26 -0.64 -2.23
C ARG A 452 29.74 -0.82 -2.51
N VAL A 453 30.25 -2.00 -2.18
CA VAL A 453 31.64 -2.41 -2.44
C VAL A 453 31.58 -3.72 -3.19
N ARG A 454 32.09 -3.74 -4.41
CA ARG A 454 32.16 -4.96 -5.20
C ARG A 454 33.36 -5.80 -4.76
N PRO A 455 33.22 -7.13 -4.69
CA PRO A 455 34.37 -8.00 -4.48
C PRO A 455 35.34 -7.82 -5.67
N GLN A 456 36.63 -7.82 -5.38
CA GLN A 456 37.64 -7.84 -6.43
C GLN A 456 37.51 -9.14 -7.23
N SER A 457 37.58 -9.04 -8.56
CA SER A 457 37.35 -10.16 -9.48
C SER A 457 38.57 -11.06 -9.68
N ASP A 458 39.63 -10.88 -8.88
CA ASP A 458 40.84 -11.67 -9.00
C ASP A 458 40.63 -13.05 -8.39
N LEU A 459 40.99 -14.09 -9.14
CA LEU A 459 40.91 -15.51 -8.74
C LEU A 459 41.70 -15.85 -7.45
N PHE A 460 42.53 -14.91 -6.98
CA PHE A 460 43.36 -15.02 -5.78
C PHE A 460 43.08 -13.91 -4.77
N ALA A 461 41.88 -13.32 -4.80
CA ALA A 461 41.49 -12.31 -3.83
C ALA A 461 41.63 -12.84 -2.39
N ASP A 462 42.29 -12.06 -1.54
CA ASP A 462 42.42 -12.37 -0.12
C ASP A 462 41.03 -12.43 0.54
N GLN A 463 40.83 -13.34 1.49
CA GLN A 463 39.60 -13.46 2.26
C GLN A 463 39.22 -12.12 2.89
N SER A 464 40.21 -11.37 3.38
CA SER A 464 40.00 -10.03 3.95
C SER A 464 39.33 -9.06 2.96
N ALA A 465 39.65 -9.14 1.67
CA ALA A 465 39.06 -8.32 0.62
C ALA A 465 37.65 -8.80 0.23
N LEU A 466 37.42 -10.11 0.25
CA LEU A 466 36.09 -10.69 0.00
C LEU A 466 35.10 -10.34 1.11
N LEU A 467 35.55 -10.30 2.37
CA LEU A 467 34.72 -9.96 3.54
C LEU A 467 34.36 -8.47 3.61
N GLN A 468 35.11 -7.61 2.93
CA GLN A 468 34.80 -6.18 2.78
C GLN A 468 33.72 -5.91 1.74
N ALA A 469 33.39 -6.90 0.89
CA ALA A 469 32.34 -6.75 -0.10
C ALA A 469 30.99 -6.53 0.60
N ASP A 470 30.26 -5.51 0.14
CA ASP A 470 28.96 -5.16 0.70
C ASP A 470 27.91 -5.06 -0.40
N MET A 471 27.13 -6.13 -0.53
CA MET A 471 25.89 -6.13 -1.30
C MET A 471 24.75 -5.72 -0.37
N PHE A 472 24.15 -4.57 -0.66
CA PHE A 472 23.15 -4.00 0.23
C PHE A 472 21.72 -4.39 -0.11
N ALA A 473 21.45 -4.79 -1.36
CA ALA A 473 20.15 -5.29 -1.77
C ALA A 473 20.29 -6.23 -2.99
N ALA A 474 19.39 -7.19 -3.09
CA ALA A 474 19.21 -8.00 -4.29
C ALA A 474 17.72 -8.03 -4.67
N ALA A 475 17.44 -7.82 -5.96
CA ALA A 475 16.08 -7.73 -6.49
C ALA A 475 15.83 -8.77 -7.58
N SER A 476 14.70 -9.46 -7.51
CA SER A 476 14.18 -10.33 -8.57
C SER A 476 12.66 -10.44 -8.48
N SER A 477 12.02 -10.77 -9.59
CA SER A 477 10.59 -11.03 -9.68
C SER A 477 10.25 -12.52 -9.57
N ALA A 478 11.23 -13.37 -9.24
CA ALA A 478 11.02 -14.80 -9.02
C ALA A 478 10.11 -15.02 -7.80
N ARG A 479 9.15 -15.95 -7.92
CA ARG A 479 8.27 -16.33 -6.79
C ARG A 479 8.94 -17.35 -5.88
N SER A 480 9.73 -18.25 -6.45
CA SER A 480 10.57 -19.19 -5.73
C SER A 480 11.98 -19.14 -6.29
N TYR A 481 12.97 -19.41 -5.44
CA TYR A 481 14.37 -19.46 -5.82
C TYR A 481 15.16 -20.34 -4.86
N LYS A 482 16.22 -20.95 -5.39
CA LYS A 482 17.24 -21.62 -4.62
C LYS A 482 18.47 -20.74 -4.53
N ALA A 483 18.98 -20.59 -3.32
CA ALA A 483 20.17 -19.81 -3.05
C ALA A 483 21.16 -20.60 -2.20
N GLU A 484 22.43 -20.24 -2.34
CA GLU A 484 23.49 -20.69 -1.45
C GLU A 484 24.06 -19.46 -0.74
N SER A 485 24.17 -19.54 0.57
CA SER A 485 24.68 -18.48 1.43
C SER A 485 25.81 -18.99 2.33
N TYR A 486 26.77 -18.13 2.64
CA TYR A 486 27.81 -18.41 3.63
C TYR A 486 27.49 -17.74 4.96
N ILE A 487 27.47 -18.54 6.03
CA ILE A 487 27.25 -18.07 7.41
C ILE A 487 28.53 -18.26 8.21
N PRO A 488 28.98 -17.25 8.98
CA PRO A 488 30.17 -17.37 9.81
C PRO A 488 29.96 -18.42 10.91
N ARG A 489 30.93 -19.32 11.08
CA ARG A 489 30.99 -20.29 12.19
C ARG A 489 32.06 -19.81 13.17
N VAL A 490 31.64 -18.93 14.08
CA VAL A 490 32.57 -18.18 14.94
C VAL A 490 32.20 -18.38 16.40
N THR A 491 33.20 -18.52 17.26
CA THR A 491 33.02 -18.59 18.72
C THR A 491 33.09 -17.21 19.37
N VAL A 492 32.58 -17.09 20.59
CA VAL A 492 32.67 -15.83 21.35
C VAL A 492 34.13 -15.47 21.64
N GLU A 493 34.98 -16.46 21.88
CA GLU A 493 36.41 -16.30 22.10
C GLU A 493 37.11 -15.71 20.87
N GLU A 494 36.75 -16.17 19.67
CA GLU A 494 37.26 -15.62 18.41
C GLU A 494 36.81 -14.17 18.19
N LEU A 495 35.54 -13.84 18.49
CA LEU A 495 35.04 -12.45 18.40
C LEU A 495 35.74 -11.51 19.39
N ARG A 496 36.08 -11.99 20.59
CA ARG A 496 36.84 -11.21 21.57
C ARG A 496 38.30 -11.03 21.18
N ALA A 497 38.88 -12.03 20.52
CA ALA A 497 40.27 -12.01 20.05
C ALA A 497 40.45 -11.25 18.73
N ALA A 498 39.37 -10.93 18.04
CA ALA A 498 39.40 -10.20 16.78
C ALA A 498 40.15 -8.85 16.92
N SER A 499 40.95 -8.53 15.91
CA SER A 499 41.75 -7.31 15.87
C SER A 499 40.88 -6.05 15.93
N ALA A 500 41.40 -4.98 16.52
CA ALA A 500 40.83 -3.62 16.43
C ALA A 500 41.40 -2.82 15.24
N ASP A 501 42.24 -3.45 14.41
CA ASP A 501 42.76 -2.87 13.17
C ASP A 501 41.77 -3.14 12.03
N TYR A 502 40.98 -2.12 11.70
CA TYR A 502 39.94 -2.19 10.68
C TYR A 502 40.45 -1.64 9.35
N PRO A 503 40.06 -2.23 8.21
CA PRO A 503 40.33 -1.64 6.90
C PRO A 503 39.80 -0.20 6.81
N GLU A 504 40.57 0.70 6.18
CA GLU A 504 40.25 2.13 6.13
C GLU A 504 38.87 2.41 5.52
N ASP A 505 38.50 1.68 4.45
CA ASP A 505 37.19 1.78 3.80
C ASP A 505 36.02 1.42 4.73
N ILE A 506 36.23 0.48 5.66
CA ILE A 506 35.24 0.10 6.65
C ILE A 506 35.09 1.20 7.70
N LEU A 507 36.20 1.75 8.19
CA LEU A 507 36.19 2.87 9.16
C LEU A 507 35.48 4.09 8.58
N GLN A 508 35.89 4.56 7.41
CA GLN A 508 35.35 5.77 6.79
C GLN A 508 33.84 5.68 6.53
N ARG A 509 33.32 4.48 6.22
CA ARG A 509 31.90 4.28 5.90
C ARG A 509 31.06 3.95 7.14
N TYR A 510 31.50 3.02 7.97
CA TYR A 510 30.69 2.41 9.03
C TYR A 510 31.00 2.90 10.43
N LEU A 511 31.91 3.86 10.62
CA LEU A 511 31.99 4.67 11.86
C LEU A 511 31.38 6.06 11.71
N ARG A 512 31.03 6.47 10.49
CA ARG A 512 30.53 7.81 10.23
C ARG A 512 29.21 8.07 10.95
N LEU A 513 29.20 9.12 11.77
CA LEU A 513 28.02 9.73 12.36
C LEU A 513 27.96 11.22 11.95
N PRO A 514 26.77 11.78 11.72
CA PRO A 514 26.63 13.19 11.41
C PRO A 514 26.89 14.03 12.67
N SER A 515 27.34 15.28 12.48
CA SER A 515 27.53 16.22 13.59
C SER A 515 26.22 16.62 14.30
N SER A 516 25.08 16.22 13.74
CA SER A 516 23.76 16.39 14.37
C SER A 516 23.50 15.41 15.51
N VAL A 517 24.28 14.33 15.63
CA VAL A 517 24.14 13.39 16.77
C VAL A 517 24.55 14.13 18.06
N PRO A 518 23.64 14.26 19.05
CA PRO A 518 23.93 14.99 20.27
C PRO A 518 25.08 14.39 21.09
N GLU A 519 25.83 15.25 21.78
CA GLU A 519 26.97 14.83 22.60
C GLU A 519 26.59 13.82 23.69
N ARG A 520 25.38 13.93 24.26
CA ARG A 520 24.88 12.98 25.26
C ARG A 520 24.80 11.54 24.76
N VAL A 521 24.57 11.31 23.47
CA VAL A 521 24.60 9.97 22.86
C VAL A 521 26.03 9.42 22.84
N GLN A 522 27.01 10.28 22.55
CA GLN A 522 28.43 9.89 22.54
C GLN A 522 28.93 9.59 23.96
N GLN A 523 28.56 10.42 24.94
CA GLN A 523 28.88 10.21 26.35
C GLN A 523 28.28 8.89 26.84
N LEU A 524 27.00 8.61 26.55
CA LEU A 524 26.37 7.35 26.91
C LEU A 524 27.09 6.14 26.28
N ALA A 525 27.53 6.25 25.03
CA ALA A 525 28.30 5.17 24.39
C ALA A 525 29.62 4.90 25.13
N GLN A 526 30.32 5.96 25.57
CA GLN A 526 31.55 5.84 26.36
C GLN A 526 31.29 5.25 27.74
N GLU A 527 30.24 5.69 28.44
CA GLU A 527 29.84 5.16 29.76
C GLU A 527 29.50 3.67 29.70
N ILE A 528 28.69 3.25 28.73
CA ILE A 528 28.29 1.83 28.60
C ILE A 528 29.50 0.94 28.26
N THR A 529 30.46 1.47 27.50
CA THR A 529 31.64 0.72 27.04
C THR A 529 32.87 0.90 27.91
N GLU A 530 32.74 1.59 29.04
CA GLU A 530 33.84 1.84 29.97
C GLU A 530 34.41 0.50 30.51
N GLY A 531 35.73 0.39 30.53
CA GLY A 531 36.43 -0.82 30.97
C GLY A 531 36.40 -1.99 29.97
N GLN A 532 35.66 -1.90 28.86
CA GLN A 532 35.62 -2.93 27.82
C GLN A 532 36.72 -2.72 26.78
N THR A 533 37.56 -3.74 26.57
CA THR A 533 38.69 -3.66 25.63
C THR A 533 38.37 -4.24 24.25
N SER A 534 37.59 -5.31 24.17
CA SER A 534 37.25 -5.97 22.90
C SER A 534 36.03 -5.33 22.23
N ALA A 535 36.00 -5.31 20.89
CA ALA A 535 34.84 -4.82 20.13
C ALA A 535 33.57 -5.64 20.45
N TYR A 536 33.72 -6.94 20.68
CA TYR A 536 32.62 -7.81 21.08
C TYR A 536 32.03 -7.42 22.44
N ASP A 537 32.87 -7.24 23.47
CA ASP A 537 32.37 -6.93 24.81
C ASP A 537 31.74 -5.53 24.88
N LYS A 538 32.28 -4.55 24.13
CA LYS A 538 31.63 -3.24 23.93
C LYS A 538 30.24 -3.39 23.32
N THR A 539 30.15 -4.16 22.24
CA THR A 539 28.89 -4.39 21.51
C THR A 539 27.87 -5.12 22.39
N LYS A 540 28.29 -6.15 23.14
CA LYS A 540 27.42 -6.86 24.08
C LYS A 540 26.96 -6.00 25.25
N ALA A 541 27.79 -5.08 25.75
CA ALA A 541 27.40 -4.14 26.79
C ALA A 541 26.31 -3.19 26.29
N ILE A 542 26.45 -2.67 25.07
CA ILE A 542 25.42 -1.85 24.40
C ILE A 542 24.13 -2.65 24.20
N GLU A 543 24.22 -3.86 23.67
CA GLU A 543 23.06 -4.74 23.47
C GLU A 543 22.33 -4.98 24.80
N ALA A 544 23.07 -5.34 25.86
CA ALA A 544 22.50 -5.57 27.19
C ALA A 544 21.82 -4.32 27.76
N TYR A 545 22.41 -3.14 27.58
CA TYR A 545 21.81 -1.86 27.99
C TYR A 545 20.49 -1.61 27.26
N LEU A 546 20.47 -1.75 25.93
CA LEU A 546 19.27 -1.48 25.14
C LEU A 546 18.13 -2.43 25.50
N ARG A 547 18.42 -3.71 25.75
CA ARG A 547 17.43 -4.72 26.16
C ARG A 547 16.77 -4.44 27.52
N THR A 548 17.22 -3.41 28.27
CA THR A 548 16.53 -2.96 29.49
C THR A 548 15.28 -2.12 29.19
N TYR A 549 15.15 -1.58 27.98
CA TYR A 549 13.97 -0.82 27.58
C TYR A 549 12.82 -1.76 27.17
N PRO A 550 11.55 -1.39 27.42
CA PRO A 550 10.41 -2.19 27.02
C PRO A 550 10.13 -2.07 25.51
N TYR A 551 9.73 -3.19 24.92
CA TYR A 551 9.24 -3.24 23.55
C TYR A 551 7.80 -2.73 23.46
N ASP A 552 7.54 -1.79 22.56
CA ASP A 552 6.24 -1.16 22.35
C ASP A 552 6.09 -0.70 20.88
N LEU A 553 5.09 -1.25 20.20
CA LEU A 553 4.75 -0.89 18.81
C LEU A 553 3.96 0.43 18.74
N GLU A 554 3.33 0.85 19.82
CA GLU A 554 2.45 2.02 19.91
C GLU A 554 3.17 3.24 20.51
N VAL A 555 4.31 3.60 19.89
CA VAL A 555 5.10 4.76 20.31
C VAL A 555 4.96 5.94 19.35
N PRO A 556 4.94 7.18 19.85
CA PRO A 556 5.04 8.35 18.98
C PRO A 556 6.37 8.37 18.22
N GLY A 557 6.35 8.95 17.02
CA GLY A 557 7.58 9.24 16.29
C GLY A 557 8.39 10.36 16.97
N PRO A 558 9.69 10.49 16.64
CA PRO A 558 10.48 11.62 17.10
C PRO A 558 9.88 12.95 16.60
N PRO A 559 9.87 14.01 17.43
CA PRO A 559 9.56 15.37 16.99
C PRO A 559 10.45 15.81 15.82
N GLU A 560 9.96 16.74 15.00
CA GLU A 560 10.73 17.29 13.88
C GLU A 560 12.09 17.85 14.34
N GLY A 561 13.14 17.50 13.62
CA GLY A 561 14.51 17.94 13.92
C GLY A 561 15.18 17.24 15.10
N ARG A 562 14.49 16.35 15.84
CA ARG A 562 15.11 15.53 16.89
C ARG A 562 15.77 14.29 16.29
N ASP A 563 16.98 13.98 16.74
CA ASP A 563 17.69 12.74 16.39
C ASP A 563 16.94 11.51 16.95
N VAL A 564 16.80 10.47 16.13
CA VAL A 564 16.03 9.27 16.44
C VAL A 564 16.66 8.46 17.58
N ALA A 565 17.98 8.23 17.54
CA ALA A 565 18.69 7.48 18.55
C ALA A 565 18.64 8.23 19.88
N ASP A 566 18.89 9.54 19.84
CA ASP A 566 18.80 10.43 20.97
C ASP A 566 17.40 10.43 21.62
N TYR A 567 16.35 10.56 20.79
CA TYR A 567 14.97 10.50 21.25
C TYR A 567 14.65 9.19 21.97
N PHE A 568 15.05 8.08 21.36
CA PHE A 568 14.81 6.76 21.92
C PHE A 568 15.54 6.56 23.26
N LEU A 569 16.82 6.93 23.33
CA LEU A 569 17.68 6.69 24.49
C LEU A 569 17.29 7.52 25.72
N PHE A 570 16.87 8.77 25.53
CA PHE A 570 16.73 9.70 26.65
C PHE A 570 15.30 10.11 26.96
N ASP A 571 14.44 10.17 25.95
CA ASP A 571 13.08 10.69 26.09
C ASP A 571 12.03 9.57 26.04
N LEU A 572 12.07 8.74 25.00
CA LEU A 572 11.05 7.73 24.77
C LEU A 572 11.28 6.49 25.66
N LYS A 573 12.52 5.97 25.71
CA LYS A 573 12.94 4.81 26.52
C LYS A 573 12.05 3.57 26.38
N LYS A 574 11.42 3.43 25.22
CA LYS A 574 10.60 2.28 24.79
C LYS A 574 10.42 2.36 23.27
N GLY A 575 10.15 1.25 22.60
CA GLY A 575 9.98 1.30 21.14
C GLY A 575 9.96 -0.06 20.49
N TYR A 576 10.13 -0.10 19.17
CA TYR A 576 10.17 -1.33 18.38
C TYR A 576 11.53 -1.49 17.69
N CYS A 577 11.74 -2.61 17.00
CA CYS A 577 13.06 -3.06 16.53
C CYS A 577 13.88 -2.01 15.76
N ASP A 578 13.26 -1.12 14.95
CA ASP A 578 13.99 -0.03 14.27
C ASP A 578 14.70 0.93 15.23
N TYR A 579 14.07 1.27 16.37
CA TYR A 579 14.69 2.14 17.37
C TYR A 579 15.86 1.44 18.07
N TYR A 580 15.68 0.16 18.45
CA TYR A 580 16.73 -0.64 19.07
C TYR A 580 17.93 -0.82 18.13
N ALA A 581 17.68 -1.25 16.88
CA ALA A 581 18.72 -1.42 15.87
C ALA A 581 19.42 -0.09 15.54
N THR A 582 18.67 1.02 15.44
CA THR A 582 19.27 2.34 15.22
C THR A 582 20.16 2.77 16.38
N ALA A 583 19.67 2.68 17.62
CA ALA A 583 20.44 3.04 18.81
C ALA A 583 21.68 2.15 18.97
N MET A 584 21.55 0.85 18.70
CA MET A 584 22.66 -0.10 18.71
C MET A 584 23.77 0.31 17.76
N VAL A 585 23.43 0.59 16.49
CA VAL A 585 24.42 0.99 15.48
C VAL A 585 25.02 2.35 15.84
N VAL A 586 24.23 3.31 16.29
CA VAL A 586 24.74 4.65 16.65
C VAL A 586 25.69 4.59 17.86
N LEU A 587 25.34 3.86 18.92
CA LEU A 587 26.20 3.68 20.09
C LEU A 587 27.47 2.87 19.76
N ALA A 588 27.37 1.84 18.92
CA ALA A 588 28.53 1.08 18.45
C ALA A 588 29.49 1.99 17.67
N ARG A 589 28.98 2.79 16.72
CA ARG A 589 29.79 3.75 15.97
C ARG A 589 30.43 4.81 16.87
N ALA A 590 29.68 5.33 17.83
CA ALA A 590 30.18 6.32 18.78
C ALA A 590 31.27 5.76 19.72
N SER A 591 31.31 4.44 19.94
CA SER A 591 32.34 3.75 20.72
C SER A 591 33.51 3.19 19.87
N GLY A 592 33.55 3.55 18.59
CA GLY A 592 34.62 3.17 17.66
C GLY A 592 34.48 1.76 17.06
N VAL A 593 33.28 1.18 17.12
CA VAL A 593 32.98 -0.15 16.56
C VAL A 593 32.18 -0.01 15.25
N PRO A 594 32.72 -0.45 14.09
CA PRO A 594 32.03 -0.34 12.81
C PRO A 594 30.77 -1.19 12.78
N ALA A 595 29.63 -0.55 12.56
CA ALA A 595 28.32 -1.19 12.61
C ALA A 595 27.41 -0.69 11.48
N ARG A 596 26.43 -1.50 11.09
CA ARG A 596 25.42 -1.15 10.08
C ARG A 596 24.03 -1.63 10.47
N PHE A 597 23.02 -0.92 9.95
CA PHE A 597 21.63 -1.25 10.17
C PHE A 597 21.15 -2.23 9.10
N VAL A 598 20.35 -3.22 9.49
CA VAL A 598 19.80 -4.23 8.58
C VAL A 598 18.30 -4.37 8.78
N SER A 599 17.58 -4.52 7.68
CA SER A 599 16.14 -4.76 7.64
C SER A 599 15.82 -6.02 6.83
N GLY A 600 14.84 -6.78 7.32
CA GLY A 600 14.37 -8.02 6.72
C GLY A 600 13.31 -8.67 7.59
N TYR A 601 13.43 -9.98 7.78
CA TYR A 601 12.57 -10.76 8.67
C TYR A 601 13.40 -11.52 9.69
N SER A 602 12.87 -11.65 10.90
CA SER A 602 13.31 -12.64 11.89
C SER A 602 13.00 -14.06 11.40
N SER A 603 13.51 -15.08 12.11
CA SER A 603 13.45 -16.49 11.66
C SER A 603 12.05 -17.01 11.37
N GLY A 604 11.00 -16.43 11.96
CA GLY A 604 9.64 -16.96 11.91
C GLY A 604 9.47 -18.18 12.81
N SER A 605 8.42 -18.96 12.56
CA SER A 605 8.16 -20.22 13.26
C SER A 605 8.71 -21.40 12.46
N TYR A 606 9.40 -22.33 13.11
CA TYR A 606 9.88 -23.55 12.46
C TYR A 606 8.79 -24.63 12.47
N ASP A 607 8.38 -25.10 11.29
CA ASP A 607 7.49 -26.23 11.11
C ASP A 607 8.32 -27.53 10.98
N ALA A 608 8.39 -28.28 12.06
CA ALA A 608 9.16 -29.53 12.12
C ALA A 608 8.59 -30.65 11.23
N ALA A 609 7.28 -30.64 10.93
CA ALA A 609 6.66 -31.67 10.10
C ALA A 609 7.08 -31.53 8.63
N ASN A 610 7.26 -30.29 8.18
CA ASN A 610 7.65 -29.96 6.80
C ASN A 610 9.14 -29.57 6.66
N ALA A 611 9.88 -29.49 7.78
CA ALA A 611 11.27 -29.05 7.85
C ALA A 611 11.52 -27.68 7.21
N GLU A 612 10.65 -26.71 7.51
CA GLU A 612 10.69 -25.38 6.91
C GLU A 612 10.41 -24.27 7.93
N TYR A 613 11.00 -23.10 7.69
CA TYR A 613 10.69 -21.88 8.41
C TYR A 613 9.49 -21.21 7.75
N VAL A 614 8.46 -20.91 8.53
CA VAL A 614 7.27 -20.16 8.11
C VAL A 614 7.44 -18.72 8.58
N VAL A 615 7.63 -17.82 7.63
CA VAL A 615 7.86 -16.39 7.87
C VAL A 615 6.59 -15.61 7.55
N ARG A 616 6.09 -14.86 8.51
CA ARG A 616 4.87 -14.06 8.43
C ARG A 616 5.19 -12.57 8.40
N GLU A 617 4.22 -11.76 8.05
CA GLU A 617 4.39 -10.31 8.03
C GLU A 617 4.77 -9.74 9.41
N LEU A 618 4.21 -10.28 10.49
CA LEU A 618 4.60 -9.92 11.87
C LEU A 618 6.07 -10.22 12.20
N ASN A 619 6.76 -11.06 11.41
CA ASN A 619 8.17 -11.37 11.61
C ASN A 619 9.11 -10.34 10.99
N ALA A 620 8.58 -9.32 10.31
CA ALA A 620 9.35 -8.19 9.81
C ALA A 620 10.18 -7.58 10.96
N HIS A 621 11.48 -7.39 10.72
CA HIS A 621 12.43 -7.10 11.80
C HIS A 621 13.66 -6.34 11.31
N SER A 622 14.22 -5.56 12.23
CA SER A 622 15.48 -4.82 12.05
C SER A 622 16.48 -5.18 13.14
N TRP A 623 17.75 -5.30 12.76
CA TRP A 623 18.84 -5.62 13.67
C TRP A 623 20.11 -4.87 13.28
N ALA A 624 21.16 -5.04 14.09
CA ALA A 624 22.47 -4.47 13.84
C ALA A 624 23.44 -5.55 13.39
N GLU A 625 24.31 -5.23 12.44
CA GLU A 625 25.49 -6.04 12.13
C GLU A 625 26.75 -5.27 12.48
N VAL A 626 27.72 -5.94 13.12
CA VAL A 626 29.01 -5.38 13.51
C VAL A 626 30.12 -6.07 12.73
N TYR A 627 31.08 -5.29 12.24
CA TYR A 627 32.20 -5.81 11.47
C TYR A 627 33.36 -6.20 12.39
N PHE A 628 33.86 -7.41 12.24
CA PHE A 628 35.06 -7.90 12.89
C PHE A 628 36.12 -8.22 11.83
N PRO A 629 37.36 -7.70 11.91
CA PRO A 629 38.42 -8.04 10.96
C PRO A 629 38.62 -9.55 10.85
N GLU A 630 38.92 -10.04 9.64
CA GLU A 630 39.11 -11.46 9.29
C GLU A 630 37.88 -12.37 9.42
N ILE A 631 36.86 -11.92 10.16
CA ILE A 631 35.60 -12.63 10.38
C ILE A 631 34.51 -12.08 9.47
N GLY A 632 34.36 -10.77 9.34
CA GLY A 632 33.31 -10.10 8.56
C GLY A 632 32.17 -9.56 9.41
N TRP A 633 30.98 -9.45 8.81
CA TRP A 633 29.78 -8.92 9.47
C TRP A 633 29.09 -9.98 10.34
N VAL A 634 28.82 -9.64 11.60
CA VAL A 634 28.18 -10.51 12.59
C VAL A 634 26.93 -9.83 13.13
N GLU A 635 25.84 -10.58 13.24
CA GLU A 635 24.52 -10.11 13.66
C GLU A 635 24.43 -9.94 15.19
N PHE A 636 23.79 -8.85 15.64
CA PHE A 636 23.48 -8.57 17.04
C PHE A 636 22.00 -8.19 17.19
N GLU A 637 21.36 -8.67 18.26
CA GLU A 637 19.93 -8.50 18.52
C GLU A 637 19.68 -7.57 19.72
N PRO A 638 19.56 -6.26 19.50
CA PRO A 638 19.31 -5.31 20.58
C PRO A 638 17.85 -5.32 21.06
N THR A 639 16.91 -5.91 20.32
CA THR A 639 15.48 -5.89 20.66
C THR A 639 15.19 -6.82 21.84
N ALA A 640 14.57 -6.28 22.89
CA ALA A 640 14.32 -6.94 24.18
C ALA A 640 13.41 -8.17 24.10
#